data_AF-A0A966R0N4-F1
#
_entry.id   AF-A0A966R0N4-F1
#
_cell.length_a   1.000
_cell.length_b   1.000
_cell.length_c   1.000
_cell.angle_alpha   90.00
_cell.angle_beta   90.00
_cell.angle_gamma   90.00
#
_symmetry.space_group_name_H-M   'P 1'
#
loop_
_entity.id
_entity.type
_entity.pdbx_description
1 polymer ?
#
loop_
_entity_poly.entity_id
_entity_poly.type
_entity_poly.pdbx_seq_one_letter_code
_entity_poly.pdbx_strand_id
1 'polypeptide(L)'
;GTGILDVQDNATFAGTMTVTGAINTNTFGASTLTFSGANPVISASTANTGLTVQAPGTGTLTINTVGAGTVNVGTANSTTVGVGSAASVTTVAGSTINLNAGTIVGNAATQNLFNTTATTLNFAGAATSLTIGATTGSTTLRNNLISTSTAGVTATTSGTGTNTTTLTFTGTTSFANNDIIFIDNAGQDYYTRITAGANAASVTVSPAVTFETARTVTKYTAQNIGATSTDYTTLTQRFFQGYFLGGVVTGTGSTTLSDGLLSSTGALTVSTAANGNITLAPNGTGIVALGSATTGLQVTTAGAITDIDGTSVVVGENLTVSAGGLTVTGNSTITGTLGSLTGLASTGTIAFSGAGNFSVDSSAFDVTTAGAVSGVTTLSASGLITGLGYTAGAGLIQGTGGLTITGATSLAATTISGSLSATGAGTGLSVTNNATIGGGLSIDTAGAGAYGLYVGNDSYFADVNVANTIGLYGASNSAIGAIKFGSGGPTIGANGANLTLNGAALTSANVFASYSSGTSINTTNTTGVSNTNACRATGVDGFGAYQLGFCTSLQKYKDNTQNLSLGLSTLRQLRPVEFDWNLGPARHDLGFIAEEVYAVNPLLAEYANGELTGVAYNLMSVLNTKAIQQLDVQVQNIDRRLVAIESGEFEGNLTVAGDSLFSGNLKVEGTTELASLKVTGNTELATLTVERIISKGELPTAVLGASTGLNGVVVVDGNDTAGTISYTAGTPSLPANPLAAGEQVTLTFDKPYTAAPRVSLTPTSADAANVRYYVTQTATDFKVVFTDVPSSGASYSFNYQIIQ
;
A
#
# COMPACT_ATOMS: atom_id res chain seq x y z
N GLY A 1 -66.65 80.32 -9.59
CA GLY A 1 -67.83 79.57 -9.14
C GLY A 1 -67.36 78.21 -8.69
N THR A 2 -67.63 77.85 -7.44
CA THR A 2 -67.38 76.53 -6.86
C THR A 2 -68.47 75.56 -7.35
N GLY A 3 -68.32 75.07 -8.58
CA GLY A 3 -69.17 74.02 -9.13
C GLY A 3 -68.43 72.69 -9.05
N ILE A 4 -69.06 71.70 -8.43
CA ILE A 4 -68.63 70.29 -8.52
C ILE A 4 -69.02 69.82 -9.92
N LEU A 5 -68.05 69.45 -10.75
CA LEU A 5 -68.29 68.83 -12.05
C LEU A 5 -68.44 67.32 -11.83
N ASP A 6 -69.68 66.84 -11.81
CA ASP A 6 -70.01 65.42 -11.82
C ASP A 6 -70.12 64.94 -13.27
N VAL A 7 -69.20 64.08 -13.72
CA VAL A 7 -69.17 63.54 -15.07
C VAL A 7 -69.47 62.05 -14.98
N GLN A 8 -70.62 61.64 -15.52
CA GLN A 8 -71.06 60.24 -15.42
C GLN A 8 -70.42 59.30 -16.47
N ASP A 9 -69.71 59.84 -17.46
CA ASP A 9 -69.02 59.08 -18.52
C ASP A 9 -67.60 59.66 -18.77
N ASN A 10 -67.21 59.87 -20.03
CA ASN A 10 -65.86 60.31 -20.41
C ASN A 10 -65.74 61.84 -20.43
N ALA A 11 -64.82 62.38 -19.64
CA ALA A 11 -64.40 63.77 -19.73
C ALA A 11 -63.25 63.92 -20.73
N THR A 12 -63.46 64.67 -21.81
CA THR A 12 -62.40 65.00 -22.79
C THR A 12 -61.99 66.46 -22.61
N PHE A 13 -60.72 66.71 -22.30
CA PHE A 13 -60.19 68.06 -22.11
C PHE A 13 -59.28 68.42 -23.29
N ALA A 14 -59.55 69.54 -23.97
CA ALA A 14 -58.74 70.01 -25.10
C ALA A 14 -57.44 70.74 -24.68
N GLY A 15 -57.13 70.76 -23.39
CA GLY A 15 -55.95 71.39 -22.80
C GLY A 15 -55.53 70.71 -21.50
N THR A 16 -54.56 71.29 -20.79
CA THR A 16 -54.01 70.72 -19.55
C THR A 16 -55.08 70.64 -18.45
N MET A 17 -55.42 69.44 -18.00
CA MET A 17 -56.29 69.23 -16.83
C MET A 17 -55.43 69.26 -15.55
N THR A 18 -55.56 70.32 -14.76
CA THR A 18 -54.96 70.42 -13.43
C THR A 18 -55.99 70.02 -12.38
N VAL A 19 -55.83 68.84 -11.79
CA VAL A 19 -56.70 68.37 -10.69
C VAL A 19 -56.03 68.70 -9.36
N THR A 20 -56.57 69.70 -8.65
CA THR A 20 -56.19 70.01 -7.26
C THR A 20 -57.07 69.18 -6.32
N GLY A 21 -56.61 67.98 -5.98
CA GLY A 21 -57.29 67.01 -5.12
C GLY A 21 -56.89 65.57 -5.44
N ALA A 22 -57.22 64.63 -4.56
CA ALA A 22 -56.98 63.21 -4.80
C ALA A 22 -58.04 62.64 -5.76
N ILE A 23 -57.60 62.00 -6.85
CA ILE A 23 -58.50 61.27 -7.77
C ILE A 23 -58.85 59.94 -7.07
N ASN A 24 -59.97 59.92 -6.34
CA ASN A 24 -60.36 58.83 -5.44
C ASN A 24 -61.32 57.79 -6.07
N THR A 25 -61.67 57.90 -7.35
CA THR A 25 -62.42 56.86 -8.05
C THR A 25 -61.45 55.80 -8.54
N ASN A 26 -61.09 54.92 -7.62
CA ASN A 26 -60.21 53.77 -7.83
C ASN A 26 -60.78 52.85 -8.91
N THR A 27 -60.41 53.05 -10.17
CA THR A 27 -60.01 52.05 -11.19
C THR A 27 -59.87 52.80 -12.52
N PHE A 28 -58.64 52.96 -13.04
CA PHE A 28 -58.49 53.16 -14.49
C PHE A 28 -58.95 51.84 -15.13
N GLY A 29 -60.24 51.75 -15.52
CA GLY A 29 -60.87 50.51 -15.99
C GLY A 29 -60.34 49.96 -17.31
N ALA A 30 -59.40 50.66 -17.95
CA ALA A 30 -58.70 50.16 -19.10
C ALA A 30 -57.61 49.19 -18.65
N SER A 31 -57.51 48.02 -19.29
CA SER A 31 -56.44 47.04 -19.12
C SER A 31 -55.02 47.59 -19.41
N THR A 32 -54.90 48.85 -19.85
CA THR A 32 -53.65 49.55 -20.15
C THR A 32 -53.76 51.05 -19.85
N LEU A 33 -52.88 51.57 -18.98
CA LEU A 33 -52.59 53.00 -18.88
C LEU A 33 -51.51 53.36 -19.90
N THR A 34 -51.87 54.02 -21.01
CA THR A 34 -50.93 54.37 -22.10
C THR A 34 -50.58 55.85 -22.04
N PHE A 35 -49.32 56.18 -21.79
CA PHE A 35 -48.81 57.54 -21.97
C PHE A 35 -48.37 57.72 -23.43
N SER A 36 -48.99 58.65 -24.17
CA SER A 36 -48.60 58.97 -25.54
C SER A 36 -47.73 60.24 -25.56
N GLY A 37 -46.59 60.15 -26.22
CA GLY A 37 -45.57 61.22 -26.29
C GLY A 37 -44.17 60.63 -26.32
N ALA A 38 -43.21 61.32 -26.95
CA ALA A 38 -41.80 60.95 -26.81
C ALA A 38 -41.38 61.28 -25.37
N ASN A 39 -41.06 60.27 -24.57
CA ASN A 39 -40.54 60.41 -23.20
C ASN A 39 -41.58 60.90 -22.16
N PRO A 40 -42.70 60.19 -21.93
CA PRO A 40 -43.60 60.54 -20.84
C PRO A 40 -42.86 60.40 -19.50
N VAL A 41 -42.80 61.49 -18.74
CA VAL A 41 -42.12 61.52 -17.43
C VAL A 41 -43.16 61.39 -16.33
N ILE A 42 -43.13 60.28 -15.59
CA ILE A 42 -43.80 60.16 -14.30
C ILE A 42 -42.80 60.64 -13.25
N SER A 43 -42.77 61.95 -13.01
CA SER A 43 -41.91 62.52 -11.97
C SER A 43 -42.55 62.32 -10.61
N ALA A 44 -41.76 61.93 -9.62
CA ALA A 44 -42.19 62.03 -8.24
C ALA A 44 -42.55 63.51 -7.94
N SER A 45 -43.68 63.74 -7.28
CA SER A 45 -44.06 65.08 -6.83
C SER A 45 -42.92 65.69 -6.02
N THR A 46 -42.74 67.02 -6.02
CA THR A 46 -41.79 67.66 -5.08
C THR A 46 -42.13 67.39 -3.61
N ALA A 47 -43.30 66.78 -3.33
CA ALA A 47 -43.73 66.30 -2.02
C ALA A 47 -43.55 64.78 -1.77
N ASN A 48 -43.35 63.95 -2.81
CA ASN A 48 -43.15 62.50 -2.66
C ASN A 48 -41.84 62.07 -3.31
N THR A 49 -41.01 61.33 -2.59
CA THR A 49 -39.63 60.97 -2.99
C THR A 49 -39.50 59.74 -3.88
N GLY A 50 -40.61 59.12 -4.34
CA GLY A 50 -40.56 57.91 -5.15
C GLY A 50 -41.85 57.59 -5.93
N LEU A 51 -41.72 56.69 -6.91
CA LEU A 51 -42.80 56.14 -7.72
C LEU A 51 -42.92 54.63 -7.40
N THR A 52 -44.05 54.21 -6.83
CA THR A 52 -44.33 52.79 -6.56
C THR A 52 -45.21 52.22 -7.67
N VAL A 53 -44.73 51.16 -8.33
CA VAL A 53 -45.50 50.38 -9.32
C VAL A 53 -45.51 48.94 -8.84
N GLN A 54 -46.69 48.33 -8.73
CA GLN A 54 -46.85 46.98 -8.19
C GLN A 54 -47.87 46.21 -9.03
N ALA A 55 -47.58 44.94 -9.30
CA ALA A 55 -48.58 44.03 -9.87
C ALA A 55 -49.55 43.55 -8.76
N PRO A 56 -50.85 43.42 -9.02
CA PRO A 56 -51.80 42.97 -8.02
C PRO A 56 -51.58 41.49 -7.65
N GLY A 57 -51.54 41.20 -6.35
CA GLY A 57 -51.49 39.83 -5.83
C GLY A 57 -50.18 39.10 -6.14
N THR A 58 -50.28 37.89 -6.70
CA THR A 58 -49.13 37.05 -7.14
C THR A 58 -48.69 37.37 -8.58
N GLY A 59 -49.25 38.42 -9.19
CA GLY A 59 -48.95 38.80 -10.56
C GLY A 59 -47.49 39.23 -10.76
N THR A 60 -46.95 39.00 -11.95
CA THR A 60 -45.62 39.46 -12.32
C THR A 60 -45.67 40.91 -12.78
N LEU A 61 -44.94 41.81 -12.10
CA LEU A 61 -44.69 43.14 -12.64
C LEU A 61 -43.70 43.03 -13.78
N THR A 62 -44.19 43.16 -15.01
CA THR A 62 -43.36 43.12 -16.21
C THR A 62 -42.97 44.54 -16.59
N ILE A 63 -41.75 44.95 -16.24
CA ILE A 63 -41.13 46.17 -16.78
C ILE A 63 -40.36 45.76 -18.02
N ASN A 64 -41.04 45.81 -19.16
CA ASN A 64 -40.52 45.36 -20.45
C ASN A 64 -40.54 46.50 -21.45
N THR A 65 -39.53 46.55 -22.31
CA THR A 65 -39.55 47.34 -23.53
C THR A 65 -39.86 46.43 -24.70
N VAL A 66 -40.92 46.72 -25.46
CA VAL A 66 -41.19 45.96 -26.70
C VAL A 66 -40.13 46.35 -27.74
N GLY A 67 -39.21 45.45 -28.09
CA GLY A 67 -38.10 45.70 -29.02
C GLY A 67 -36.73 45.96 -28.35
N ALA A 68 -35.78 46.60 -29.05
CA ALA A 68 -34.41 46.86 -28.57
C ALA A 68 -34.29 48.01 -27.54
N GLY A 69 -35.30 48.19 -26.69
CA GLY A 69 -35.30 49.22 -25.66
C GLY A 69 -34.45 48.85 -24.44
N THR A 70 -34.00 49.86 -23.70
CA THR A 70 -33.25 49.68 -22.45
C THR A 70 -34.13 50.06 -21.26
N VAL A 71 -34.23 49.19 -20.26
CA VAL A 71 -34.81 49.53 -18.96
C VAL A 71 -33.68 50.05 -18.07
N ASN A 72 -33.58 51.37 -17.93
CA ASN A 72 -32.62 51.98 -17.00
C ASN A 72 -33.26 52.09 -15.63
N VAL A 73 -32.65 51.43 -14.63
CA VAL A 73 -33.07 51.52 -13.22
C VAL A 73 -32.03 52.34 -12.47
N GLY A 74 -32.41 53.56 -12.06
CA GLY A 74 -31.51 54.54 -11.47
C GLY A 74 -30.97 55.58 -12.46
N THR A 75 -30.22 56.55 -11.94
CA THR A 75 -29.54 57.60 -12.74
C THR A 75 -28.02 57.46 -12.59
N ALA A 76 -27.24 58.23 -13.35
CA ALA A 76 -25.77 58.26 -13.21
C ALA A 76 -25.29 58.59 -11.77
N ASN A 77 -26.17 59.19 -10.94
CA ASN A 77 -25.87 59.56 -9.56
C ASN A 77 -26.43 58.55 -8.53
N SER A 78 -27.04 57.45 -8.97
CA SER A 78 -27.53 56.42 -8.05
C SER A 78 -26.36 55.69 -7.41
N THR A 79 -26.19 55.83 -6.10
CA THR A 79 -25.14 55.14 -5.31
C THR A 79 -25.48 53.68 -5.04
N THR A 80 -26.77 53.32 -5.12
CA THR A 80 -27.29 51.99 -4.83
C THR A 80 -28.53 51.74 -5.69
N VAL A 81 -28.60 50.55 -6.29
CA VAL A 81 -29.80 50.02 -6.96
C VAL A 81 -30.07 48.65 -6.33
N GLY A 82 -31.04 48.61 -5.41
CA GLY A 82 -31.49 47.35 -4.84
C GLY A 82 -32.30 46.58 -5.87
N VAL A 83 -31.86 45.37 -6.21
CA VAL A 83 -32.62 44.44 -7.06
C VAL A 83 -32.92 43.19 -6.26
N GLY A 84 -34.20 42.84 -6.25
CA GLY A 84 -34.68 41.75 -5.43
C GLY A 84 -34.76 42.11 -3.96
N SER A 85 -35.18 41.11 -3.21
CA SER A 85 -35.36 41.12 -1.79
C SER A 85 -34.15 40.34 -1.22
N ALA A 86 -33.50 40.72 -0.13
CA ALA A 86 -32.29 40.04 0.36
C ALA A 86 -32.47 38.61 0.95
N ALA A 87 -33.66 38.00 0.87
CA ALA A 87 -33.82 36.53 0.88
C ALA A 87 -34.33 35.94 -0.46
N SER A 88 -34.54 36.77 -1.49
CA SER A 88 -34.87 36.31 -2.84
C SER A 88 -33.63 36.10 -3.70
N VAL A 89 -33.67 35.00 -4.44
CA VAL A 89 -32.73 34.74 -5.53
C VAL A 89 -33.03 35.73 -6.66
N THR A 90 -32.15 36.71 -6.86
CA THR A 90 -32.18 37.52 -8.08
C THR A 90 -31.78 36.63 -9.26
N THR A 91 -32.78 36.15 -9.99
CA THR A 91 -32.57 35.30 -11.16
C THR A 91 -32.45 36.18 -12.40
N VAL A 92 -31.27 36.22 -13.01
CA VAL A 92 -31.06 36.82 -14.33
C VAL A 92 -31.15 35.70 -15.37
N ALA A 93 -32.31 35.53 -15.99
CA ALA A 93 -32.54 34.49 -16.98
C ALA A 93 -32.20 34.98 -18.40
N GLY A 94 -31.41 34.21 -19.15
CA GLY A 94 -31.21 34.40 -20.59
C GLY A 94 -30.40 35.64 -21.02
N SER A 95 -29.55 36.22 -20.16
CA SER A 95 -28.79 37.44 -20.47
C SER A 95 -27.37 37.44 -19.89
N THR A 96 -26.50 38.30 -20.44
CA THR A 96 -25.16 38.58 -19.90
C THR A 96 -25.24 39.63 -18.80
N ILE A 97 -24.54 39.41 -17.68
CA ILE A 97 -24.35 40.43 -16.64
C ILE A 97 -23.03 41.14 -16.91
N ASN A 98 -23.08 42.40 -17.35
CA ASN A 98 -21.91 43.26 -17.49
C ASN A 98 -21.72 44.08 -16.22
N LEU A 99 -20.58 43.92 -15.55
CA LEU A 99 -20.22 44.67 -14.36
C LEU A 99 -19.14 45.70 -14.72
N ASN A 100 -19.50 46.98 -14.70
CA ASN A 100 -18.55 48.08 -14.87
C ASN A 100 -17.93 48.55 -13.53
N ALA A 101 -18.44 48.02 -12.41
CA ALA A 101 -17.91 48.29 -11.07
C ALA A 101 -16.64 47.46 -10.81
N GLY A 102 -15.72 47.99 -10.01
CA GLY A 102 -14.41 47.38 -9.76
C GLY A 102 -14.40 46.14 -8.85
N THR A 103 -15.51 45.84 -8.16
CA THR A 103 -15.56 44.76 -7.16
C THR A 103 -16.90 44.02 -7.15
N ILE A 104 -16.83 42.74 -6.77
CA ILE A 104 -17.97 41.92 -6.34
C ILE A 104 -17.63 41.49 -4.90
N VAL A 105 -18.48 41.82 -3.93
CA VAL A 105 -18.24 41.54 -2.51
C VAL A 105 -19.37 40.67 -1.98
N GLY A 106 -19.04 39.62 -1.22
CA GLY A 106 -20.00 38.80 -0.48
C GLY A 106 -19.87 39.04 1.02
N ASN A 107 -20.99 38.94 1.75
CA ASN A 107 -21.05 39.13 3.20
C ASN A 107 -21.14 37.81 3.98
N ALA A 108 -21.11 36.67 3.29
CA ALA A 108 -21.13 35.34 3.90
C ALA A 108 -19.71 34.81 4.15
N ALA A 109 -19.52 34.05 5.25
CA ALA A 109 -18.24 33.40 5.55
C ALA A 109 -17.81 32.36 4.50
N THR A 110 -18.76 31.81 3.75
CA THR A 110 -18.50 30.94 2.60
C THR A 110 -19.25 31.48 1.40
N GLN A 111 -18.52 31.84 0.35
CA GLN A 111 -19.09 32.30 -0.89
C GLN A 111 -19.12 31.18 -1.92
N ASN A 112 -20.32 30.70 -2.26
CA ASN A 112 -20.51 29.78 -3.38
C ASN A 112 -20.66 30.58 -4.67
N LEU A 113 -19.81 30.32 -5.68
CA LEU A 113 -19.87 30.93 -7.01
C LEU A 113 -19.95 29.82 -8.04
N PHE A 114 -21.06 29.75 -8.78
CA PHE A 114 -21.29 28.77 -9.85
C PHE A 114 -21.06 27.29 -9.42
N ASN A 115 -21.46 26.93 -8.20
CA ASN A 115 -21.09 25.65 -7.56
C ASN A 115 -22.01 24.45 -7.88
N THR A 116 -23.14 24.65 -8.55
CA THR A 116 -24.14 23.58 -8.79
C THR A 116 -24.14 23.10 -10.24
N THR A 117 -24.46 23.97 -11.21
CA THR A 117 -24.76 23.54 -12.59
C THR A 117 -23.60 23.75 -13.57
N ALA A 118 -22.68 24.69 -13.30
CA ALA A 118 -21.63 25.04 -14.25
C ALA A 118 -20.61 23.90 -14.41
N THR A 119 -20.62 23.24 -15.57
CA THR A 119 -19.62 22.21 -15.95
C THR A 119 -18.40 22.82 -16.64
N THR A 120 -18.48 24.07 -17.09
CA THR A 120 -17.39 24.85 -17.65
C THR A 120 -17.50 26.28 -17.14
N LEU A 121 -16.43 26.78 -16.51
CA LEU A 121 -16.33 28.16 -16.05
C LEU A 121 -15.15 28.84 -16.76
N ASN A 122 -15.46 29.76 -17.67
CA ASN A 122 -14.46 30.64 -18.26
C ASN A 122 -14.24 31.81 -17.31
N PHE A 123 -13.11 31.82 -16.60
CA PHE A 123 -12.81 32.80 -15.56
C PHE A 123 -11.60 33.66 -15.94
N ALA A 124 -11.74 34.98 -15.80
CA ALA A 124 -10.64 35.94 -15.91
C ALA A 124 -9.78 35.82 -17.19
N GLY A 125 -10.37 35.50 -18.35
CA GLY A 125 -9.62 35.17 -19.58
C GLY A 125 -8.70 36.27 -20.13
N ALA A 126 -8.94 37.54 -19.79
CA ALA A 126 -8.07 38.66 -20.15
C ALA A 126 -7.14 39.13 -19.00
N ALA A 127 -7.20 38.49 -17.84
CA ALA A 127 -6.41 38.90 -16.68
C ALA A 127 -4.93 38.60 -16.89
N THR A 128 -4.09 39.61 -16.71
CA THR A 128 -2.62 39.48 -16.70
C THR A 128 -2.08 39.08 -15.33
N SER A 129 -2.91 39.18 -14.28
CA SER A 129 -2.63 38.72 -12.92
C SER A 129 -3.92 38.21 -12.30
N LEU A 130 -3.86 37.05 -11.64
CA LEU A 130 -4.95 36.47 -10.88
C LEU A 130 -4.48 36.08 -9.47
N THR A 131 -5.02 36.75 -8.45
CA THR A 131 -4.76 36.47 -7.04
C THR A 131 -5.94 35.70 -6.45
N ILE A 132 -5.70 34.54 -5.85
CA ILE A 132 -6.72 33.68 -5.23
C ILE A 132 -6.35 33.39 -3.77
N GLY A 133 -7.25 33.70 -2.84
CA GLY A 133 -7.07 33.42 -1.41
C GLY A 133 -6.20 34.43 -0.67
N ALA A 134 -5.94 34.14 0.61
CA ALA A 134 -5.05 34.93 1.47
C ALA A 134 -3.57 34.50 1.27
N THR A 135 -2.63 35.30 1.80
CA THR A 135 -1.18 34.99 1.75
C THR A 135 -0.82 33.70 2.49
N THR A 136 -1.67 33.27 3.43
CA THR A 136 -1.57 31.99 4.14
C THR A 136 -2.89 31.24 3.98
N GLY A 137 -2.83 29.91 3.93
CA GLY A 137 -3.99 29.04 3.74
C GLY A 137 -3.80 28.03 2.61
N SER A 138 -4.85 27.28 2.29
CA SER A 138 -4.84 26.27 1.23
C SER A 138 -5.77 26.68 0.10
N THR A 139 -5.31 26.51 -1.14
CA THR A 139 -6.14 26.59 -2.35
C THR A 139 -6.36 25.19 -2.91
N THR A 140 -7.60 24.72 -2.94
CA THR A 140 -7.94 23.38 -3.43
C THR A 140 -8.41 23.44 -4.88
N LEU A 141 -7.66 22.84 -5.80
CA LEU A 141 -8.06 22.58 -7.19
C LEU A 141 -8.44 21.10 -7.33
N ARG A 142 -9.70 20.80 -7.65
CA ARG A 142 -10.23 19.43 -7.68
C ARG A 142 -10.00 18.71 -9.02
N ASN A 143 -9.67 19.46 -10.07
CA ASN A 143 -9.38 18.95 -11.40
C ASN A 143 -7.97 19.37 -11.82
N ASN A 144 -7.49 18.79 -12.93
CA ASN A 144 -6.16 19.06 -13.46
C ASN A 144 -5.95 20.56 -13.77
N LEU A 145 -4.80 21.09 -13.36
CA LEU A 145 -4.36 22.42 -13.75
C LEU A 145 -3.60 22.33 -15.09
N ILE A 146 -4.27 22.72 -16.17
CA ILE A 146 -3.69 22.77 -17.52
C ILE A 146 -3.26 24.21 -17.80
N SER A 147 -1.97 24.46 -18.03
CA SER A 147 -1.47 25.74 -18.53
C SER A 147 -1.19 25.65 -20.02
N THR A 148 -1.92 26.45 -20.81
CA THR A 148 -1.79 26.50 -22.28
C THR A 148 -1.16 27.80 -22.73
N SER A 149 0.03 28.12 -22.21
CA SER A 149 0.83 29.23 -22.74
C SER A 149 1.72 28.73 -23.88
N THR A 150 1.16 28.62 -25.08
CA THR A 150 1.98 28.45 -26.29
C THR A 150 2.44 29.82 -26.75
N ALA A 151 3.73 30.11 -26.62
CA ALA A 151 4.33 31.28 -27.27
C ALA A 151 5.14 30.78 -28.47
N GLY A 152 4.63 31.01 -29.68
CA GLY A 152 5.32 30.76 -30.96
C GLY A 152 6.51 31.68 -31.23
N VAL A 153 7.20 32.14 -30.19
CA VAL A 153 8.44 32.91 -30.31
C VAL A 153 9.56 31.91 -30.56
N THR A 154 10.02 31.86 -31.81
CA THR A 154 11.13 31.02 -32.23
C THR A 154 12.30 31.89 -32.71
N ALA A 155 13.51 31.37 -32.56
CA ALA A 155 14.71 31.90 -33.18
C ALA A 155 15.55 30.73 -33.71
N THR A 156 16.57 31.04 -34.49
CA THR A 156 17.46 30.04 -35.07
C THR A 156 18.88 30.28 -34.59
N THR A 157 19.52 29.27 -33.99
CA THR A 157 20.92 29.38 -33.55
C THR A 157 21.85 29.68 -34.72
N SER A 158 22.87 30.49 -34.47
CA SER A 158 24.03 30.68 -35.36
C SER A 158 25.26 30.05 -34.72
N GLY A 159 26.11 29.36 -35.47
CA GLY A 159 27.33 28.75 -34.93
C GLY A 159 27.09 27.50 -34.07
N THR A 160 28.11 27.05 -33.35
CA THR A 160 28.06 25.83 -32.50
C THR A 160 28.66 26.13 -31.13
N GLY A 161 28.14 25.51 -30.07
CA GLY A 161 28.68 25.64 -28.71
C GLY A 161 28.60 24.32 -27.95
N THR A 162 29.59 24.05 -27.09
CA THR A 162 29.63 22.86 -26.22
C THR A 162 29.79 23.31 -24.78
N ASN A 163 28.84 22.90 -23.92
CA ASN A 163 28.81 23.26 -22.49
C ASN A 163 29.08 24.76 -22.24
N THR A 164 28.45 25.62 -23.04
CA THR A 164 28.65 27.08 -23.01
C THR A 164 27.46 27.79 -22.40
N THR A 165 27.70 28.91 -21.73
CA THR A 165 26.65 29.82 -21.25
C THR A 165 26.29 30.88 -22.28
N THR A 166 26.90 30.90 -23.45
CA THR A 166 26.60 31.87 -24.51
C THR A 166 25.87 31.17 -25.65
N LEU A 167 24.64 31.61 -25.92
CA LEU A 167 23.82 31.14 -27.03
C LEU A 167 23.67 32.26 -28.05
N THR A 168 23.98 31.99 -29.31
CA THR A 168 23.96 32.98 -30.39
C THR A 168 22.92 32.64 -31.45
N PHE A 169 22.32 33.66 -32.05
CA PHE A 169 21.20 33.55 -32.97
C PHE A 169 21.47 34.26 -34.29
N THR A 170 20.74 33.83 -35.33
CA THR A 170 20.71 34.49 -36.64
C THR A 170 19.92 35.80 -36.53
N GLY A 171 20.58 36.87 -36.05
CA GLY A 171 19.97 38.17 -35.80
C GLY A 171 19.44 38.35 -34.37
N THR A 172 18.83 39.50 -34.10
CA THR A 172 18.23 39.81 -32.79
C THR A 172 16.99 38.95 -32.52
N THR A 173 16.75 38.59 -31.26
CA THR A 173 15.61 37.76 -30.84
C THR A 173 14.52 38.58 -30.15
N SER A 174 13.36 37.96 -29.87
CA SER A 174 12.32 38.52 -28.99
C SER A 174 12.29 37.84 -27.62
N PHE A 175 13.39 37.19 -27.23
CA PHE A 175 13.49 36.57 -25.91
C PHE A 175 13.88 37.61 -24.85
N ALA A 176 13.17 37.64 -23.73
CA ALA A 176 13.45 38.52 -22.60
C ALA A 176 14.41 37.86 -21.60
N ASN A 177 15.01 38.66 -20.71
CA ASN A 177 15.67 38.11 -19.52
C ASN A 177 14.65 37.32 -18.71
N ASN A 178 15.09 36.21 -18.12
CA ASN A 178 14.29 35.20 -17.43
C ASN A 178 13.42 34.31 -18.34
N ASP A 179 13.40 34.49 -19.66
CA ASP A 179 12.73 33.53 -20.53
C ASP A 179 13.44 32.17 -20.47
N ILE A 180 12.63 31.11 -20.45
CA ILE A 180 13.12 29.75 -20.67
C ILE A 180 13.01 29.49 -22.14
N ILE A 181 14.03 28.85 -22.69
CA ILE A 181 14.11 28.51 -24.09
C ILE A 181 14.45 27.02 -24.21
N PHE A 182 13.81 26.38 -25.18
CA PHE A 182 14.03 25.02 -25.60
C PHE A 182 14.84 25.04 -26.89
N ILE A 183 15.96 24.32 -26.91
CA ILE A 183 16.81 24.16 -28.09
C ILE A 183 16.57 22.74 -28.62
N ASP A 184 15.98 22.65 -29.81
CA ASP A 184 15.71 21.42 -30.55
C ASP A 184 16.97 21.03 -31.33
N ASN A 185 17.82 20.20 -30.72
CA ASN A 185 19.09 19.76 -31.31
C ASN A 185 18.89 18.45 -32.08
N ALA A 186 19.82 18.10 -32.96
CA ALA A 186 19.76 16.80 -33.63
C ALA A 186 20.02 15.59 -32.69
N GLY A 187 20.49 15.86 -31.46
CA GLY A 187 20.83 14.87 -30.43
C GLY A 187 20.11 15.12 -29.12
N GLN A 188 20.82 15.65 -28.11
CA GLN A 188 20.23 15.99 -26.82
C GLN A 188 19.65 17.41 -26.85
N ASP A 189 18.36 17.53 -26.57
CA ASP A 189 17.72 18.83 -26.42
C ASP A 189 18.04 19.48 -25.07
N TYR A 190 17.98 20.81 -25.04
CA TYR A 190 18.28 21.58 -23.83
C TYR A 190 17.18 22.58 -23.52
N TYR A 191 16.75 22.60 -22.26
CA TYR A 191 16.05 23.73 -21.68
C TYR A 191 17.04 24.60 -20.92
N THR A 192 17.04 25.90 -21.18
CA THR A 192 17.88 26.84 -20.44
C THR A 192 17.18 28.18 -20.25
N ARG A 193 17.60 28.95 -19.25
CA ARG A 193 17.04 30.27 -18.97
C ARG A 193 18.00 31.36 -19.40
N ILE A 194 17.49 32.37 -20.08
CA ILE A 194 18.26 33.57 -20.39
C ILE A 194 18.46 34.38 -19.11
N THR A 195 19.71 34.49 -18.67
CA THR A 195 20.09 35.24 -17.47
C THR A 195 20.50 36.67 -17.78
N ALA A 196 20.94 36.94 -19.02
CA ALA A 196 21.26 38.29 -19.50
C ALA A 196 21.21 38.37 -21.03
N GLY A 197 21.07 39.58 -21.58
CA GLY A 197 21.11 39.83 -23.02
C GLY A 197 19.74 39.82 -23.73
N ALA A 198 18.66 40.18 -23.03
CA ALA A 198 17.32 40.30 -23.61
C ALA A 198 17.30 40.98 -25.01
N ASN A 199 16.59 40.37 -25.96
CA ASN A 199 16.41 40.80 -27.34
C ASN A 199 17.70 40.92 -28.19
N ALA A 200 18.84 40.38 -27.73
CA ALA A 200 20.10 40.43 -28.47
C ALA A 200 20.28 39.22 -29.40
N ALA A 201 21.25 39.32 -30.32
CA ALA A 201 21.71 38.20 -31.16
C ALA A 201 22.62 37.22 -30.41
N SER A 202 23.04 37.57 -29.19
CA SER A 202 23.81 36.72 -28.29
C SER A 202 23.28 36.91 -26.88
N VAL A 203 22.89 35.82 -26.23
CA VAL A 203 22.31 35.82 -24.90
C VAL A 203 23.13 34.95 -23.97
N THR A 204 23.17 35.31 -22.68
CA THR A 204 23.75 34.47 -21.64
C THR A 204 22.67 33.57 -21.06
N VAL A 205 22.96 32.28 -20.95
CA VAL A 205 22.03 31.26 -20.50
C VAL A 205 22.57 30.47 -19.31
N SER A 206 21.67 29.96 -18.48
CA SER A 206 21.99 29.05 -17.39
C SER A 206 20.88 28.01 -17.24
N PRO A 207 21.20 26.71 -17.17
CA PRO A 207 22.54 26.10 -17.17
C PRO A 207 23.24 26.22 -18.53
N ALA A 208 24.53 25.93 -18.58
CA ALA A 208 25.27 25.88 -19.82
C ALA A 208 24.69 24.81 -20.76
N VAL A 209 24.68 25.08 -22.06
CA VAL A 209 24.05 24.24 -23.08
C VAL A 209 25.05 23.86 -24.17
N THR A 210 24.71 22.80 -24.90
CA THR A 210 25.36 22.44 -26.16
C THR A 210 24.34 22.64 -27.28
N PHE A 211 24.76 23.25 -28.39
CA PHE A 211 23.88 23.50 -29.53
C PHE A 211 24.65 23.51 -30.84
N GLU A 212 23.98 23.15 -31.93
CA GLU A 212 24.54 23.24 -33.28
C GLU A 212 24.01 24.45 -34.07
N THR A 213 24.54 24.66 -35.28
CA THR A 213 24.07 25.70 -36.19
C THR A 213 22.70 25.37 -36.75
N ALA A 214 21.85 26.38 -36.94
CA ALA A 214 20.53 26.25 -37.55
C ALA A 214 19.60 25.30 -36.77
N ARG A 215 19.61 25.40 -35.43
CA ARG A 215 18.66 24.75 -34.53
C ARG A 215 17.54 25.71 -34.16
N THR A 216 16.33 25.16 -34.05
CA THR A 216 15.17 25.93 -33.62
C THR A 216 15.23 26.11 -32.13
N VAL A 217 15.18 27.36 -31.69
CA VAL A 217 15.06 27.71 -30.28
C VAL A 217 13.68 28.28 -30.07
N THR A 218 12.90 27.66 -29.21
CA THR A 218 11.51 28.06 -28.92
C THR A 218 11.42 28.55 -27.51
N LYS A 219 10.72 29.67 -27.27
CA LYS A 219 10.39 30.10 -25.91
C LYS A 219 9.53 29.02 -25.25
N TYR A 220 9.98 28.50 -24.13
CA TYR A 220 9.23 27.56 -23.31
C TYR A 220 8.60 28.30 -22.13
N THR A 221 7.31 28.08 -21.92
CA THR A 221 6.65 28.60 -20.72
C THR A 221 6.52 27.46 -19.72
N ALA A 222 7.30 27.51 -18.65
CA ALA A 222 7.15 26.59 -17.54
C ALA A 222 6.04 27.06 -16.57
N GLN A 223 5.38 26.13 -15.90
CA GLN A 223 4.39 26.43 -14.87
C GLN A 223 5.07 26.78 -13.55
N ASN A 224 4.78 27.96 -13.00
CA ASN A 224 5.40 28.42 -11.76
C ASN A 224 4.38 28.26 -10.62
N ILE A 225 4.61 27.29 -9.74
CA ILE A 225 3.83 27.11 -8.51
C ILE A 225 4.79 27.32 -7.36
N GLY A 226 4.70 28.48 -6.68
CA GLY A 226 5.45 28.77 -5.45
C GLY A 226 6.73 29.62 -5.59
N ALA A 227 7.13 30.07 -6.78
CA ALA A 227 8.30 30.95 -6.97
C ALA A 227 7.91 32.44 -7.11
N THR A 228 8.58 33.32 -6.37
CA THR A 228 8.44 34.78 -6.42
C THR A 228 9.29 35.40 -7.55
N SER A 229 9.01 36.65 -7.95
CA SER A 229 9.78 37.38 -8.98
C SER A 229 11.26 37.57 -8.63
N THR A 230 11.63 37.49 -7.35
CA THR A 230 13.00 37.58 -6.85
C THR A 230 13.72 36.23 -6.83
N ASP A 231 13.01 35.10 -6.84
CA ASP A 231 13.64 33.78 -6.82
C ASP A 231 14.40 33.47 -8.12
N TYR A 232 14.07 34.16 -9.22
CA TYR A 232 14.73 33.99 -10.51
C TYR A 232 16.12 34.62 -10.61
N THR A 233 16.52 35.47 -9.66
CA THR A 233 17.80 36.20 -9.74
C THR A 233 18.99 35.46 -9.14
N THR A 234 18.77 34.30 -8.49
CA THR A 234 19.84 33.51 -7.87
C THR A 234 20.01 32.17 -8.58
N LEU A 235 21.27 31.77 -8.79
CA LEU A 235 21.62 30.53 -9.49
C LEU A 235 21.01 29.28 -8.79
N THR A 236 20.88 29.30 -7.48
CA THR A 236 20.32 28.17 -6.71
C THR A 236 18.81 27.98 -6.87
N GLN A 237 18.06 29.02 -7.28
CA GLN A 237 16.59 29.03 -7.27
C GLN A 237 15.96 29.10 -8.68
N ARG A 238 16.77 29.02 -9.75
CA ARG A 238 16.36 29.26 -11.16
C ARG A 238 15.38 28.24 -11.78
N PHE A 239 15.12 27.11 -11.12
CA PHE A 239 14.29 25.99 -11.60
C PHE A 239 13.07 25.67 -10.72
N PHE A 240 12.66 26.56 -9.80
CA PHE A 240 11.56 26.35 -8.84
C PHE A 240 10.15 26.35 -9.48
N GLN A 241 9.97 25.58 -10.55
CA GLN A 241 8.75 25.56 -11.36
C GLN A 241 8.09 24.19 -11.21
N GLY A 242 6.79 24.20 -10.89
CA GLY A 242 5.99 23.03 -10.58
C GLY A 242 5.99 22.04 -11.74
N TYR A 243 6.03 20.75 -11.39
CA TYR A 243 6.43 19.61 -12.23
C TYR A 243 7.95 19.46 -12.41
N PHE A 244 8.60 19.16 -11.27
CA PHE A 244 9.91 18.51 -11.04
C PHE A 244 11.07 18.66 -12.06
N LEU A 245 11.19 19.76 -12.80
CA LEU A 245 12.42 20.06 -13.54
C LEU A 245 13.57 20.55 -12.65
N GLY A 246 13.28 20.82 -11.37
CA GLY A 246 14.25 21.21 -10.33
C GLY A 246 14.29 20.28 -9.11
N GLY A 247 13.70 19.08 -9.20
CA GLY A 247 13.60 18.12 -8.10
C GLY A 247 12.34 18.25 -7.24
N VAL A 248 12.07 17.20 -6.44
CA VAL A 248 10.97 17.12 -5.48
C VAL A 248 11.37 17.86 -4.20
N VAL A 249 10.71 18.98 -3.88
CA VAL A 249 10.96 19.71 -2.62
C VAL A 249 10.32 18.94 -1.47
N THR A 250 11.15 18.30 -0.63
CA THR A 250 10.71 17.65 0.60
C THR A 250 10.90 18.59 1.79
N GLY A 251 9.86 19.31 2.19
CA GLY A 251 9.73 19.81 3.55
C GLY A 251 9.30 18.68 4.50
N THR A 252 9.31 18.92 5.81
CA THR A 252 8.83 17.96 6.83
C THR A 252 7.41 17.50 6.50
N GLY A 253 7.28 16.34 5.85
CA GLY A 253 6.00 15.76 5.41
C GLY A 253 5.39 16.29 4.09
N SER A 254 6.13 16.98 3.22
CA SER A 254 5.51 17.75 2.12
C SER A 254 5.41 17.07 0.73
N THR A 255 5.69 15.78 0.58
CA THR A 255 5.39 15.06 -0.68
C THR A 255 5.01 13.61 -0.44
N THR A 256 3.76 13.27 -0.76
CA THR A 256 3.25 11.89 -0.76
C THR A 256 3.01 11.48 -2.22
N LEU A 257 3.66 10.39 -2.66
CA LEU A 257 3.36 9.74 -3.93
C LEU A 257 2.26 8.72 -3.68
N SER A 258 1.01 9.06 -4.00
CA SER A 258 -0.15 8.21 -3.73
C SER A 258 -0.14 6.89 -4.53
N ASP A 259 0.54 6.88 -5.68
CA ASP A 259 0.76 5.70 -6.52
C ASP A 259 2.09 4.97 -6.22
N GLY A 260 2.89 5.50 -5.28
CA GLY A 260 4.16 4.94 -4.87
C GLY A 260 5.27 4.98 -5.92
N LEU A 261 5.12 5.69 -7.05
CA LEU A 261 6.07 5.65 -8.16
C LEU A 261 6.64 7.03 -8.49
N LEU A 262 7.97 7.15 -8.43
CA LEU A 262 8.71 8.25 -9.07
C LEU A 262 9.52 7.67 -10.23
N SER A 263 9.06 7.89 -11.46
CA SER A 263 9.68 7.38 -12.68
C SER A 263 10.37 8.51 -13.46
N SER A 264 11.59 8.27 -13.94
CA SER A 264 12.30 9.15 -14.87
C SER A 264 12.49 8.42 -16.19
N THR A 265 12.33 9.12 -17.32
CA THR A 265 12.66 8.59 -18.65
C THR A 265 14.18 8.57 -18.91
N GLY A 266 14.96 9.19 -18.01
CA GLY A 266 16.43 9.13 -17.96
C GLY A 266 16.94 8.76 -16.58
N ALA A 267 18.16 9.17 -16.23
CA ALA A 267 18.69 8.97 -14.88
C ALA A 267 17.93 9.81 -13.85
N LEU A 268 17.55 9.20 -12.71
CA LEU A 268 17.03 9.92 -11.55
C LEU A 268 18.20 10.29 -10.62
N THR A 269 18.57 11.57 -10.57
CA THR A 269 19.60 12.06 -9.65
C THR A 269 18.95 12.55 -8.35
N VAL A 270 19.32 11.96 -7.21
CA VAL A 270 18.95 12.43 -5.88
C VAL A 270 20.18 13.11 -5.28
N SER A 271 20.11 14.41 -5.03
CA SER A 271 21.23 15.20 -4.48
C SER A 271 20.79 15.97 -3.25
N THR A 272 21.63 16.00 -2.22
CA THR A 272 21.49 16.89 -1.08
C THR A 272 22.34 18.14 -1.27
N ALA A 273 21.95 19.26 -0.66
CA ALA A 273 22.87 20.40 -0.53
C ALA A 273 24.08 19.96 0.32
N ALA A 274 25.26 20.48 -0.02
CA ALA A 274 26.58 20.10 0.50
C ALA A 274 26.56 19.44 1.90
N ASN A 275 26.97 18.17 1.94
CA ASN A 275 27.15 17.31 3.12
C ASN A 275 25.87 16.77 3.80
N GLY A 276 24.68 16.86 3.18
CA GLY A 276 23.47 16.22 3.69
C GLY A 276 23.39 14.72 3.37
N ASN A 277 22.85 13.90 4.29
CA ASN A 277 22.58 12.48 4.03
C ASN A 277 21.33 12.30 3.17
N ILE A 278 21.37 11.37 2.21
CA ILE A 278 20.16 10.84 1.57
C ILE A 278 19.65 9.70 2.44
N THR A 279 18.62 9.97 3.25
CA THR A 279 17.98 8.93 4.07
C THR A 279 16.83 8.29 3.28
N LEU A 280 17.01 7.02 2.90
CA LEU A 280 15.94 6.19 2.37
C LEU A 280 15.48 5.24 3.49
N ALA A 281 14.31 5.48 4.06
CA ALA A 281 13.75 4.66 5.12
C ALA A 281 12.28 4.33 4.83
N PRO A 282 11.86 3.07 5.03
CA PRO A 282 10.44 2.75 5.01
C PRO A 282 9.79 3.31 6.29
N ASN A 283 8.54 3.73 6.20
CA ASN A 283 7.77 4.04 7.39
C ASN A 283 7.32 2.70 8.04
N GLY A 284 8.09 2.20 9.01
CA GLY A 284 7.83 0.93 9.70
C GLY A 284 8.71 -0.24 9.23
N THR A 285 8.16 -1.44 9.13
CA THR A 285 8.90 -2.70 8.87
C THR A 285 9.18 -2.98 7.38
N GLY A 286 9.10 -1.98 6.51
CA GLY A 286 9.31 -2.15 5.07
C GLY A 286 10.77 -2.39 4.68
N ILE A 287 11.01 -2.76 3.43
CA ILE A 287 12.36 -2.94 2.86
C ILE A 287 12.62 -1.81 1.86
N VAL A 288 13.83 -1.22 1.89
CA VAL A 288 14.29 -0.30 0.85
C VAL A 288 15.03 -1.12 -0.21
N ALA A 289 14.37 -1.41 -1.32
CA ALA A 289 15.00 -2.09 -2.45
C ALA A 289 15.73 -1.07 -3.35
N LEU A 290 17.06 -1.18 -3.45
CA LEU A 290 17.90 -0.32 -4.28
C LEU A 290 18.62 -1.17 -5.34
N GLY A 291 18.36 -0.91 -6.61
CA GLY A 291 19.04 -1.57 -7.75
C GLY A 291 18.09 -2.20 -8.76
N SER A 292 18.63 -2.56 -9.92
CA SER A 292 17.90 -3.27 -10.97
C SER A 292 17.95 -4.78 -10.74
N ALA A 293 16.88 -5.50 -11.08
CA ALA A 293 16.87 -6.97 -11.08
C ALA A 293 17.91 -7.59 -12.03
N THR A 294 18.40 -6.84 -13.03
CA THR A 294 19.37 -7.32 -14.02
C THR A 294 20.80 -6.83 -13.80
N THR A 295 21.01 -5.67 -13.15
CA THR A 295 22.35 -5.07 -13.00
C THR A 295 22.75 -4.77 -11.55
N GLY A 296 21.87 -5.02 -10.58
CA GLY A 296 22.11 -4.74 -9.17
C GLY A 296 22.31 -3.24 -8.86
N LEU A 297 22.94 -2.95 -7.72
CA LEU A 297 23.40 -1.63 -7.34
C LEU A 297 24.82 -1.40 -7.89
N GLN A 298 25.00 -0.43 -8.79
CA GLN A 298 26.30 -0.09 -9.37
C GLN A 298 26.85 1.20 -8.74
N VAL A 299 27.90 1.09 -7.92
CA VAL A 299 28.62 2.26 -7.35
C VAL A 299 29.87 2.50 -8.19
N THR A 300 29.80 3.44 -9.13
CA THR A 300 30.96 3.81 -9.99
C THR A 300 31.76 4.96 -9.41
N THR A 301 33.09 4.89 -9.57
CA THR A 301 34.10 5.95 -9.32
C THR A 301 34.01 6.65 -7.96
N ALA A 302 34.93 6.28 -7.06
CA ALA A 302 35.19 6.92 -5.75
C ALA A 302 34.08 6.84 -4.68
N GLY A 303 32.91 6.28 -4.96
CA GLY A 303 31.93 5.93 -3.93
C GLY A 303 32.41 4.75 -3.08
N ALA A 304 32.51 4.93 -1.77
CA ALA A 304 32.82 3.86 -0.83
C ALA A 304 31.58 3.57 0.03
N ILE A 305 31.26 2.29 0.21
CA ILE A 305 30.23 1.84 1.17
C ILE A 305 30.96 1.70 2.52
N THR A 306 31.03 2.77 3.30
CA THR A 306 31.92 2.85 4.49
C THR A 306 31.22 2.71 5.83
N ASP A 307 29.89 2.61 5.85
CA ASP A 307 29.11 2.60 7.09
C ASP A 307 27.85 1.74 6.95
N ILE A 308 28.06 0.43 6.73
CA ILE A 308 27.01 -0.55 7.03
C ILE A 308 27.18 -0.87 8.51
N ASP A 309 26.50 -0.11 9.37
CA ASP A 309 26.39 -0.31 10.82
C ASP A 309 25.66 -1.62 11.19
N GLY A 310 25.05 -2.27 10.20
CA GLY A 310 24.50 -3.62 10.28
C GLY A 310 25.58 -4.71 10.29
N THR A 311 25.31 -5.75 11.07
CA THR A 311 26.22 -6.88 11.37
C THR A 311 26.72 -7.71 10.18
N SER A 312 26.26 -7.48 8.94
CA SER A 312 26.68 -8.24 7.75
C SER A 312 26.32 -7.57 6.41
N VAL A 313 27.17 -7.76 5.40
CA VAL A 313 26.86 -7.53 3.98
C VAL A 313 26.60 -8.88 3.32
N VAL A 314 25.34 -9.18 3.01
CA VAL A 314 24.95 -10.43 2.34
C VAL A 314 24.81 -10.17 0.84
N VAL A 315 25.70 -10.72 0.03
CA VAL A 315 25.54 -10.78 -1.44
C VAL A 315 24.95 -12.16 -1.75
N GLY A 316 23.69 -12.20 -2.21
CA GLY A 316 22.98 -13.45 -2.49
C GLY A 316 23.50 -14.23 -3.70
N GLU A 317 24.45 -13.67 -4.44
CA GLU A 317 25.04 -14.18 -5.67
C GLU A 317 26.57 -13.98 -5.66
N ASN A 318 27.26 -14.20 -6.79
CA ASN A 318 28.71 -14.03 -6.90
C ASN A 318 29.16 -12.55 -6.74
N LEU A 319 30.04 -12.27 -5.78
CA LEU A 319 30.77 -11.00 -5.68
C LEU A 319 31.96 -10.97 -6.65
N THR A 320 31.90 -10.14 -7.70
CA THR A 320 33.00 -9.97 -8.66
C THR A 320 33.77 -8.67 -8.39
N VAL A 321 35.04 -8.76 -7.99
CA VAL A 321 35.93 -7.61 -7.81
C VAL A 321 36.84 -7.48 -9.04
N SER A 322 36.51 -6.56 -9.94
CA SER A 322 37.20 -6.40 -11.23
C SER A 322 38.58 -5.72 -11.13
N ALA A 323 38.89 -5.01 -10.04
CA ALA A 323 40.17 -4.36 -9.78
C ALA A 323 40.33 -4.02 -8.29
N GLY A 324 41.56 -4.06 -7.76
CA GLY A 324 41.90 -3.54 -6.42
C GLY A 324 42.11 -4.58 -5.31
N GLY A 325 41.84 -5.86 -5.56
CA GLY A 325 41.92 -6.91 -4.54
C GLY A 325 40.81 -6.79 -3.48
N LEU A 326 40.53 -7.88 -2.79
CA LEU A 326 39.60 -7.92 -1.66
C LEU A 326 40.41 -8.01 -0.36
N THR A 327 40.48 -6.93 0.40
CA THR A 327 41.10 -6.95 1.74
C THR A 327 40.05 -7.41 2.74
N VAL A 328 40.21 -8.62 3.29
CA VAL A 328 39.36 -9.12 4.37
C VAL A 328 40.17 -9.14 5.67
N THR A 329 39.74 -8.38 6.67
CA THR A 329 40.38 -8.33 7.99
C THR A 329 39.60 -9.18 9.00
N GLY A 330 40.27 -10.06 9.74
CA GLY A 330 39.66 -10.96 10.72
C GLY A 330 39.48 -12.41 10.25
N ASN A 331 38.89 -13.27 11.09
CA ASN A 331 38.61 -14.67 10.75
C ASN A 331 37.58 -14.72 9.60
N SER A 332 38.00 -15.24 8.44
CA SER A 332 37.17 -15.29 7.24
C SER A 332 37.04 -16.73 6.74
N THR A 333 35.82 -17.16 6.43
CA THR A 333 35.54 -18.51 5.91
C THR A 333 35.01 -18.37 4.48
N ILE A 334 35.73 -18.90 3.49
CA ILE A 334 35.26 -18.95 2.09
C ILE A 334 34.75 -20.36 1.81
N THR A 335 33.45 -20.51 1.58
CA THR A 335 32.82 -21.79 1.26
C THR A 335 32.73 -21.93 -0.26
N GLY A 336 33.68 -22.64 -0.89
CA GLY A 336 33.69 -22.84 -2.35
C GLY A 336 35.07 -23.14 -2.95
N THR A 337 35.15 -23.23 -4.28
CA THR A 337 36.41 -23.48 -5.01
C THR A 337 37.19 -22.16 -5.18
N LEU A 338 38.37 -22.05 -4.56
CA LEU A 338 39.30 -20.93 -4.78
C LEU A 338 40.07 -21.15 -6.09
N GLY A 339 39.53 -20.63 -7.20
CA GLY A 339 39.98 -21.02 -8.54
C GLY A 339 41.25 -20.34 -9.10
N SER A 340 41.79 -19.26 -8.51
CA SER A 340 42.89 -18.52 -9.18
C SER A 340 43.65 -17.51 -8.30
N LEU A 341 43.96 -17.82 -7.03
CA LEU A 341 44.71 -16.89 -6.18
C LEU A 341 46.23 -16.98 -6.43
N THR A 342 46.82 -15.98 -7.08
CA THR A 342 48.28 -15.83 -7.19
C THR A 342 48.82 -15.01 -6.01
N GLY A 343 49.82 -15.52 -5.27
CA GLY A 343 50.55 -14.76 -4.26
C GLY A 343 49.94 -14.75 -2.84
N LEU A 344 49.36 -15.87 -2.38
CA LEU A 344 48.91 -16.00 -0.99
C LEU A 344 50.11 -16.01 -0.02
N ALA A 345 50.39 -14.87 0.61
CA ALA A 345 51.36 -14.75 1.69
C ALA A 345 50.65 -14.88 3.05
N SER A 346 50.86 -15.99 3.76
CA SER A 346 50.37 -16.19 5.13
C SER A 346 51.54 -16.13 6.11
N THR A 347 51.38 -15.38 7.21
CA THR A 347 52.31 -15.39 8.35
C THR A 347 51.90 -16.41 9.42
N GLY A 348 50.81 -17.16 9.21
CA GLY A 348 50.30 -18.21 10.10
C GLY A 348 49.99 -19.53 9.38
N THR A 349 49.50 -20.52 10.12
CA THR A 349 49.20 -21.86 9.60
C THR A 349 48.10 -21.84 8.55
N ILE A 350 48.37 -22.37 7.36
CA ILE A 350 47.35 -22.69 6.34
C ILE A 350 46.88 -24.13 6.61
N ALA A 351 45.65 -24.31 7.10
CA ALA A 351 45.06 -25.62 7.36
C ALA A 351 44.04 -25.97 6.26
N PHE A 352 44.25 -27.09 5.57
CA PHE A 352 43.28 -27.64 4.62
C PHE A 352 42.46 -28.71 5.33
N SER A 353 41.21 -28.42 5.68
CA SER A 353 40.29 -29.38 6.29
C SER A 353 39.33 -29.95 5.23
N GLY A 354 39.66 -31.12 4.71
CA GLY A 354 38.84 -31.87 3.76
C GLY A 354 39.60 -33.08 3.24
N ALA A 355 38.92 -34.20 2.96
CA ALA A 355 39.53 -35.46 2.50
C ALA A 355 40.12 -35.41 1.06
N GLY A 356 40.37 -34.20 0.52
CA GLY A 356 40.89 -34.00 -0.82
C GLY A 356 42.42 -34.04 -0.87
N ASN A 357 42.96 -34.39 -2.04
CA ASN A 357 44.39 -34.37 -2.30
C ASN A 357 44.93 -32.92 -2.30
N PHE A 358 45.92 -32.64 -1.44
CA PHE A 358 46.73 -31.42 -1.54
C PHE A 358 47.78 -31.61 -2.65
N SER A 359 47.66 -30.84 -3.74
CA SER A 359 48.61 -30.85 -4.86
C SER A 359 49.20 -29.46 -5.03
N VAL A 360 50.53 -29.35 -4.97
CA VAL A 360 51.28 -28.14 -5.29
C VAL A 360 52.06 -28.42 -6.57
N ASP A 361 51.55 -27.98 -7.71
CA ASP A 361 52.25 -28.05 -8.99
C ASP A 361 53.09 -26.78 -9.18
N SER A 362 54.27 -26.75 -8.57
CA SER A 362 55.20 -25.62 -8.66
C SER A 362 56.63 -26.11 -8.83
N SER A 363 57.31 -25.61 -9.84
CA SER A 363 58.75 -25.81 -10.04
C SER A 363 59.61 -25.11 -8.97
N ALA A 364 59.00 -24.32 -8.09
CA ALA A 364 59.63 -23.58 -7.00
C ALA A 364 59.08 -24.00 -5.61
N PHE A 365 58.50 -25.20 -5.49
CA PHE A 365 58.12 -25.74 -4.19
C PHE A 365 59.38 -25.98 -3.34
N ASP A 366 59.65 -25.06 -2.43
CA ASP A 366 60.82 -25.06 -1.56
C ASP A 366 60.38 -25.19 -0.09
N VAL A 367 60.83 -26.25 0.56
CA VAL A 367 60.66 -26.45 2.01
C VAL A 367 61.99 -26.14 2.68
N THR A 368 62.34 -24.85 2.74
CA THR A 368 63.60 -24.40 3.35
C THR A 368 63.43 -24.05 4.84
N THR A 369 64.48 -24.38 5.60
CA THR A 369 64.73 -24.07 7.03
C THR A 369 63.63 -24.50 8.02
N ALA A 370 63.73 -25.76 8.47
CA ALA A 370 62.95 -26.44 9.52
C ALA A 370 61.53 -26.95 9.16
N GLY A 371 61.11 -26.88 7.89
CA GLY A 371 59.89 -27.55 7.44
C GLY A 371 60.05 -29.07 7.31
N ALA A 372 59.23 -29.84 8.02
CA ALA A 372 59.13 -31.30 7.86
C ALA A 372 57.92 -31.66 6.99
N VAL A 373 58.10 -32.56 6.02
CA VAL A 373 56.98 -33.21 5.32
C VAL A 373 56.60 -34.46 6.11
N SER A 374 55.48 -34.41 6.83
CA SER A 374 55.00 -35.47 7.73
C SER A 374 53.60 -35.95 7.33
N GLY A 375 53.29 -37.23 7.56
CA GLY A 375 51.95 -37.81 7.33
C GLY A 375 51.62 -38.23 5.90
N VAL A 376 52.58 -38.17 4.95
CA VAL A 376 52.42 -38.67 3.58
C VAL A 376 52.79 -40.15 3.49
N THR A 377 51.92 -40.95 2.87
CA THR A 377 52.08 -42.40 2.69
C THR A 377 53.04 -42.78 1.55
N THR A 378 53.22 -41.90 0.56
CA THR A 378 54.13 -42.09 -0.58
C THR A 378 54.71 -40.75 -1.03
N LEU A 379 56.04 -40.68 -1.14
CA LEU A 379 56.77 -39.54 -1.69
C LEU A 379 57.46 -39.99 -2.99
N SER A 380 56.85 -39.71 -4.14
CA SER A 380 57.44 -40.06 -5.45
C SER A 380 58.33 -38.92 -5.93
N ALA A 381 59.64 -39.10 -5.86
CA ALA A 381 60.61 -38.17 -6.43
C ALA A 381 61.04 -38.67 -7.83
N SER A 382 61.09 -37.77 -8.82
CA SER A 382 61.63 -38.07 -10.14
C SER A 382 63.17 -38.00 -10.21
N GLY A 383 63.82 -37.62 -9.10
CA GLY A 383 65.28 -37.50 -8.96
C GLY A 383 65.83 -38.22 -7.72
N LEU A 384 67.14 -38.08 -7.50
CA LEU A 384 67.86 -38.69 -6.37
C LEU A 384 67.35 -38.15 -5.02
N ILE A 385 66.93 -39.05 -4.11
CA ILE A 385 66.60 -38.70 -2.73
C ILE A 385 67.88 -38.82 -1.89
N THR A 386 68.49 -37.68 -1.52
CA THR A 386 69.66 -37.66 -0.62
C THR A 386 69.28 -37.16 0.77
N GLY A 387 69.27 -38.04 1.76
CA GLY A 387 69.07 -37.66 3.16
C GLY A 387 69.64 -38.71 4.11
N LEU A 388 70.23 -38.25 5.22
CA LEU A 388 70.74 -39.09 6.29
C LEU A 388 69.57 -39.52 7.21
N GLY A 389 69.38 -40.83 7.40
CA GLY A 389 68.52 -41.37 8.47
C GLY A 389 67.04 -41.56 8.16
N TYR A 390 66.70 -42.28 7.08
CA TYR A 390 65.31 -42.69 6.85
C TYR A 390 64.96 -44.00 7.58
N THR A 391 64.02 -43.94 8.51
CA THR A 391 63.32 -45.11 9.04
C THR A 391 62.04 -45.29 8.23
N ALA A 392 62.02 -46.26 7.32
CA ALA A 392 60.75 -46.71 6.75
C ALA A 392 59.94 -47.37 7.86
N GLY A 393 58.82 -46.76 8.26
CA GLY A 393 57.73 -47.50 8.88
C GLY A 393 57.12 -48.47 7.86
N ALA A 394 55.87 -48.89 8.05
CA ALA A 394 55.17 -49.84 7.16
C ALA A 394 54.89 -49.35 5.70
N GLY A 395 55.61 -48.33 5.21
CA GLY A 395 55.49 -47.78 3.86
C GLY A 395 56.59 -48.27 2.91
N LEU A 396 56.20 -48.50 1.66
CA LEU A 396 57.07 -48.96 0.56
C LEU A 396 57.85 -47.77 -0.05
N ILE A 397 59.19 -47.81 -0.03
CA ILE A 397 60.04 -46.86 -0.77
C ILE A 397 60.34 -47.46 -2.15
N GLN A 398 59.70 -46.96 -3.21
CA GLN A 398 59.98 -47.35 -4.60
C GLN A 398 60.69 -46.23 -5.35
N GLY A 399 61.90 -46.51 -5.84
CA GLY A 399 62.54 -45.72 -6.89
C GLY A 399 62.72 -46.59 -8.13
N THR A 400 62.25 -46.14 -9.28
CA THR A 400 62.33 -46.88 -10.56
C THR A 400 63.78 -47.11 -11.03
N GLY A 401 64.77 -46.45 -10.41
CA GLY A 401 66.20 -46.61 -10.64
C GLY A 401 66.96 -47.49 -9.63
N GLY A 402 66.25 -48.13 -8.68
CA GLY A 402 66.85 -48.94 -7.62
C GLY A 402 67.02 -48.20 -6.28
N LEU A 403 67.11 -48.98 -5.20
CA LEU A 403 67.24 -48.51 -3.81
C LEU A 403 68.64 -48.85 -3.28
N THR A 404 69.51 -47.85 -3.09
CA THR A 404 70.79 -48.03 -2.39
C THR A 404 70.64 -47.61 -0.94
N ILE A 405 70.65 -48.57 -0.02
CA ILE A 405 70.70 -48.31 1.42
C ILE A 405 72.16 -48.49 1.88
N THR A 406 72.84 -47.39 2.18
CA THR A 406 74.18 -47.43 2.79
C THR A 406 74.09 -47.16 4.28
N GLY A 407 74.42 -48.17 5.09
CA GLY A 407 74.42 -48.11 6.56
C GLY A 407 73.79 -49.34 7.22
N ALA A 408 73.90 -49.46 8.55
CA ALA A 408 73.24 -50.52 9.31
C ALA A 408 71.72 -50.25 9.37
N THR A 409 70.95 -50.95 8.54
CA THR A 409 69.48 -50.81 8.46
C THR A 409 68.79 -52.16 8.45
N SER A 410 67.80 -52.34 9.32
CA SER A 410 66.94 -53.53 9.41
C SER A 410 65.74 -53.39 8.48
N LEU A 411 65.57 -54.30 7.52
CA LEU A 411 64.36 -54.42 6.71
C LEU A 411 63.38 -55.35 7.43
N ALA A 412 62.29 -54.80 7.97
CA ALA A 412 61.20 -55.60 8.53
C ALA A 412 60.21 -55.98 7.42
N ALA A 413 60.03 -57.28 7.22
CA ALA A 413 58.97 -57.94 6.46
C ALA A 413 58.70 -57.39 5.05
N THR A 414 59.37 -57.96 4.05
CA THR A 414 58.90 -57.90 2.67
C THR A 414 59.03 -59.29 2.04
N THR A 415 57.98 -59.73 1.36
CA THR A 415 57.92 -60.96 0.58
C THR A 415 59.04 -60.97 -0.46
N ILE A 416 60.05 -61.83 -0.27
CA ILE A 416 61.13 -62.00 -1.26
C ILE A 416 60.67 -63.04 -2.27
N SER A 417 60.31 -62.62 -3.49
CA SER A 417 59.97 -63.51 -4.60
C SER A 417 61.22 -64.07 -5.29
N GLY A 418 62.12 -64.70 -4.51
CA GLY A 418 63.41 -65.21 -4.98
C GLY A 418 64.18 -65.99 -3.90
N SER A 419 65.36 -66.52 -4.25
CA SER A 419 66.19 -67.32 -3.35
C SER A 419 66.77 -66.48 -2.19
N LEU A 420 66.53 -66.94 -0.96
CA LEU A 420 67.18 -66.41 0.25
C LEU A 420 68.42 -67.26 0.56
N SER A 421 69.60 -66.75 0.19
CA SER A 421 70.89 -67.41 0.45
C SER A 421 71.55 -66.82 1.69
N ALA A 422 71.55 -67.56 2.80
CA ALA A 422 72.30 -67.22 4.00
C ALA A 422 73.71 -67.85 3.94
N THR A 423 74.70 -67.12 3.43
CA THR A 423 76.09 -67.59 3.32
C THR A 423 76.95 -67.11 4.49
N GLY A 424 76.72 -67.67 5.68
CA GLY A 424 77.57 -67.49 6.86
C GLY A 424 77.72 -68.80 7.64
N ALA A 425 78.95 -69.19 7.96
CA ALA A 425 79.26 -70.47 8.61
C ALA A 425 78.85 -70.46 10.11
N GLY A 426 77.70 -71.08 10.43
CA GLY A 426 77.28 -71.36 11.81
C GLY A 426 75.75 -71.48 11.98
N THR A 427 75.25 -72.72 12.17
CA THR A 427 73.89 -73.13 12.59
C THR A 427 72.66 -72.61 11.81
N GLY A 428 72.11 -73.48 10.94
CA GLY A 428 70.68 -73.73 10.67
C GLY A 428 69.63 -72.60 10.56
N LEU A 429 68.80 -72.67 9.51
CA LEU A 429 67.59 -71.86 9.31
C LEU A 429 66.51 -72.22 10.35
N SER A 430 66.25 -71.33 11.30
CA SER A 430 65.10 -71.42 12.21
C SER A 430 63.91 -70.71 11.57
N VAL A 431 62.86 -71.45 11.18
CA VAL A 431 61.58 -70.89 10.74
C VAL A 431 60.55 -71.12 11.85
N THR A 432 60.12 -70.05 12.50
CA THR A 432 59.21 -70.10 13.66
C THR A 432 57.72 -70.07 13.27
N ASN A 433 57.39 -70.33 12.00
CA ASN A 433 56.02 -70.42 11.48
C ASN A 433 55.97 -71.17 10.12
N ASN A 434 54.81 -71.22 9.48
CA ASN A 434 54.48 -72.09 8.33
C ASN A 434 55.57 -72.17 7.24
N ALA A 435 56.11 -73.38 7.07
CA ALA A 435 56.90 -73.76 5.92
C ALA A 435 56.05 -74.61 4.97
N THR A 436 55.84 -74.13 3.75
CA THR A 436 55.23 -74.91 2.67
C THR A 436 56.33 -75.75 2.01
N ILE A 437 56.28 -77.08 2.18
CA ILE A 437 57.25 -78.01 1.57
C ILE A 437 56.60 -78.62 0.33
N GLY A 438 57.12 -78.29 -0.86
CA GLY A 438 56.60 -78.74 -2.16
C GLY A 438 56.91 -80.21 -2.53
N GLY A 439 57.05 -81.10 -1.55
CA GLY A 439 57.41 -82.52 -1.75
C GLY A 439 56.82 -83.44 -0.66
N GLY A 440 57.03 -84.75 -0.80
CA GLY A 440 56.50 -85.76 0.14
C GLY A 440 57.05 -85.64 1.56
N LEU A 441 56.15 -85.64 2.54
CA LEU A 441 56.45 -85.61 3.98
C LEU A 441 56.58 -87.04 4.52
N SER A 442 57.79 -87.48 4.88
CA SER A 442 58.06 -88.79 5.49
C SER A 442 58.21 -88.65 7.01
N ILE A 443 57.32 -89.29 7.78
CA ILE A 443 57.42 -89.42 9.24
C ILE A 443 57.63 -90.90 9.56
N ASP A 444 58.87 -91.30 9.87
CA ASP A 444 59.23 -92.61 10.40
C ASP A 444 59.62 -92.45 11.87
N THR A 445 59.19 -93.37 12.74
CA THR A 445 59.64 -93.41 14.14
C THR A 445 59.82 -94.83 14.65
N ALA A 446 60.94 -95.04 15.34
CA ALA A 446 61.26 -96.26 16.07
C ALA A 446 60.30 -96.47 17.27
N GLY A 447 59.50 -97.55 17.26
CA GLY A 447 58.85 -98.15 18.45
C GLY A 447 57.32 -98.26 18.41
N ALA A 448 56.82 -99.50 18.51
CA ALA A 448 55.45 -100.02 18.33
C ALA A 448 54.22 -99.25 18.91
N GLY A 449 53.22 -99.00 18.04
CA GLY A 449 51.78 -99.00 18.41
C GLY A 449 50.86 -97.96 17.74
N ALA A 450 50.14 -98.36 16.68
CA ALA A 450 48.97 -97.72 16.00
C ALA A 450 49.18 -96.46 15.11
N TYR A 451 48.74 -96.55 13.84
CA TYR A 451 48.74 -95.46 12.85
C TYR A 451 47.34 -94.83 12.67
N GLY A 452 47.27 -93.51 12.72
CA GLY A 452 46.16 -92.69 12.22
C GLY A 452 46.62 -91.24 12.02
N LEU A 453 46.36 -90.67 10.84
CA LEU A 453 46.55 -89.24 10.56
C LEU A 453 45.43 -88.46 11.25
N TYR A 454 45.73 -87.76 12.34
CA TYR A 454 44.80 -86.81 12.93
C TYR A 454 44.85 -85.50 12.14
N VAL A 455 43.89 -85.34 11.22
CA VAL A 455 43.58 -84.04 10.63
C VAL A 455 42.72 -83.23 11.59
N GLY A 456 43.19 -82.04 11.95
CA GLY A 456 42.43 -81.08 12.75
C GLY A 456 41.28 -80.46 11.95
N ASN A 457 40.36 -79.84 12.68
CA ASN A 457 39.12 -79.18 12.30
C ASN A 457 39.15 -78.25 11.07
N ASP A 458 40.32 -77.82 10.61
CA ASP A 458 40.48 -76.87 9.50
C ASP A 458 41.14 -77.49 8.26
N SER A 459 41.12 -78.83 8.16
CA SER A 459 41.68 -79.56 7.01
C SER A 459 40.58 -79.88 6.00
N TYR A 460 40.68 -79.33 4.79
CA TYR A 460 39.77 -79.60 3.68
C TYR A 460 40.49 -80.36 2.55
N PHE A 461 39.76 -81.23 1.87
CA PHE A 461 40.26 -81.98 0.72
C PHE A 461 40.14 -81.12 -0.54
N ALA A 462 41.25 -80.86 -1.22
CA ALA A 462 41.28 -80.24 -2.55
C ALA A 462 41.49 -81.32 -3.63
N ASP A 463 40.76 -81.18 -4.75
CA ASP A 463 40.61 -82.10 -5.89
C ASP A 463 39.52 -83.19 -5.76
N VAL A 464 38.25 -82.74 -5.74
CA VAL A 464 37.10 -83.56 -6.12
C VAL A 464 36.81 -83.25 -7.58
N ASN A 465 37.12 -84.17 -8.50
CA ASN A 465 36.84 -83.96 -9.92
C ASN A 465 35.81 -84.93 -10.53
N VAL A 466 35.04 -84.30 -11.43
CA VAL A 466 34.06 -84.73 -12.46
C VAL A 466 32.85 -85.62 -12.09
N ALA A 467 32.66 -86.05 -10.85
CA ALA A 467 31.37 -86.61 -10.43
C ALA A 467 30.76 -86.00 -9.17
N ASN A 468 31.41 -84.99 -8.56
CA ASN A 468 30.90 -84.17 -7.44
C ASN A 468 30.03 -84.92 -6.43
N THR A 469 30.43 -86.15 -6.08
CA THR A 469 29.76 -86.95 -5.05
C THR A 469 30.81 -87.45 -4.08
N ILE A 470 30.77 -86.94 -2.85
CA ILE A 470 31.30 -87.66 -1.70
C ILE A 470 30.33 -88.81 -1.45
N GLY A 471 30.73 -90.03 -1.80
CA GLY A 471 29.96 -91.24 -1.48
C GLY A 471 29.98 -91.51 0.02
N LEU A 472 29.04 -90.95 0.77
CA LEU A 472 28.80 -91.27 2.18
C LEU A 472 27.91 -92.51 2.26
N TYR A 473 28.53 -93.69 2.23
CA TYR A 473 27.82 -94.96 2.39
C TYR A 473 27.83 -95.39 3.85
N GLY A 474 26.66 -95.70 4.43
CA GLY A 474 26.61 -96.40 5.71
C GLY A 474 27.23 -97.79 5.56
N ALA A 475 28.07 -98.23 6.50
CA ALA A 475 28.85 -99.48 6.42
C ALA A 475 28.00 -100.77 6.25
N SER A 476 26.67 -100.69 6.26
CA SER A 476 25.75 -101.84 6.09
C SER A 476 24.68 -101.65 5.02
N ASN A 477 24.48 -100.44 4.48
CA ASN A 477 23.53 -100.17 3.38
C ASN A 477 23.92 -98.87 2.65
N SER A 478 24.21 -98.96 1.35
CA SER A 478 24.66 -97.85 0.51
C SER A 478 23.54 -96.92 0.03
N ALA A 479 22.27 -97.17 0.37
CA ALA A 479 21.12 -96.33 0.00
C ALA A 479 20.73 -95.28 1.06
N ILE A 480 21.40 -95.24 2.21
CA ILE A 480 21.14 -94.26 3.27
C ILE A 480 22.48 -93.70 3.78
N GLY A 481 22.77 -92.44 3.44
CA GLY A 481 23.86 -91.65 4.02
C GLY A 481 23.27 -90.53 4.88
N ALA A 482 23.63 -90.46 6.15
CA ALA A 482 23.27 -89.36 7.04
C ALA A 482 24.49 -88.93 7.87
N ILE A 483 24.68 -87.62 7.99
CA ILE A 483 25.67 -87.02 8.90
C ILE A 483 24.97 -86.78 10.24
N LYS A 484 25.43 -87.45 11.30
CA LYS A 484 24.83 -87.40 12.63
C LYS A 484 25.74 -86.60 13.57
N PHE A 485 25.34 -85.39 13.95
CA PHE A 485 26.05 -84.59 14.95
C PHE A 485 25.63 -84.99 16.37
N GLY A 486 26.29 -86.02 16.91
CA GLY A 486 26.08 -86.48 18.29
C GLY A 486 24.69 -87.05 18.56
N SER A 487 24.46 -87.59 19.76
CA SER A 487 23.23 -88.33 20.11
C SER A 487 22.02 -87.45 20.45
N GLY A 488 22.01 -86.16 20.08
CA GLY A 488 20.90 -85.25 20.39
C GLY A 488 20.84 -83.91 19.63
N GLY A 489 21.61 -83.69 18.56
CA GLY A 489 21.54 -82.44 17.76
C GLY A 489 20.61 -82.54 16.54
N PRO A 490 19.91 -81.46 16.12
CA PRO A 490 19.09 -81.47 14.91
C PRO A 490 19.97 -81.42 13.65
N THR A 491 19.60 -82.21 12.65
CA THR A 491 20.04 -82.06 11.26
C THR A 491 19.24 -80.97 10.58
N ILE A 492 19.88 -79.89 10.09
CA ILE A 492 19.43 -79.20 8.85
C ILE A 492 20.65 -78.63 8.10
N GLY A 493 21.00 -79.30 7.00
CA GLY A 493 21.57 -78.62 5.85
C GLY A 493 20.52 -77.69 5.26
N ALA A 494 20.87 -76.40 5.30
CA ALA A 494 20.22 -75.17 4.84
C ALA A 494 19.21 -74.47 5.78
N ASN A 495 19.68 -73.47 6.53
CA ASN A 495 18.88 -72.28 6.86
C ASN A 495 19.79 -71.05 7.07
N GLY A 496 19.71 -70.11 6.13
CA GLY A 496 20.58 -68.94 5.99
C GLY A 496 20.66 -68.46 4.53
N ALA A 497 20.39 -69.35 3.56
CA ALA A 497 19.90 -68.96 2.26
C ALA A 497 18.36 -68.83 2.33
N ASN A 498 17.81 -67.82 1.66
CA ASN A 498 16.37 -67.71 1.45
C ASN A 498 15.79 -69.04 0.95
N LEU A 499 14.65 -69.47 1.49
CA LEU A 499 13.79 -70.44 0.82
C LEU A 499 13.12 -69.71 -0.36
N THR A 500 13.78 -69.67 -1.51
CA THR A 500 13.20 -69.12 -2.74
C THR A 500 12.31 -70.16 -3.41
N LEU A 501 10.99 -70.04 -3.24
CA LEU A 501 10.00 -70.83 -3.96
C LEU A 501 9.76 -70.21 -5.35
N ASN A 502 10.62 -70.50 -6.33
CA ASN A 502 10.36 -70.12 -7.72
C ASN A 502 9.44 -71.16 -8.37
N GLY A 503 8.13 -70.90 -8.34
CA GLY A 503 7.11 -71.68 -9.04
C GLY A 503 5.90 -70.81 -9.37
N ALA A 504 5.39 -70.93 -10.60
CA ALA A 504 4.23 -70.17 -11.08
C ALA A 504 3.01 -70.35 -10.15
N ALA A 505 2.45 -69.23 -9.69
CA ALA A 505 1.17 -69.08 -8.99
C ALA A 505 0.92 -70.02 -7.79
N LEU A 506 1.36 -69.60 -6.59
CA LEU A 506 0.86 -70.16 -5.33
C LEU A 506 -0.47 -69.47 -4.97
N THR A 507 -1.59 -70.16 -5.12
CA THR A 507 -2.93 -69.59 -4.84
C THR A 507 -3.36 -69.68 -3.37
N SER A 508 -2.60 -70.35 -2.49
CA SER A 508 -2.81 -70.34 -1.03
C SER A 508 -1.57 -70.88 -0.30
N ALA A 509 -0.83 -70.04 0.41
CA ALA A 509 0.22 -70.47 1.34
C ALA A 509 -0.06 -69.88 2.73
N ASN A 510 -0.31 -70.74 3.72
CA ASN A 510 -0.44 -70.33 5.11
C ASN A 510 0.89 -70.60 5.82
N VAL A 511 1.56 -69.53 6.27
CA VAL A 511 2.76 -69.62 7.11
C VAL A 511 2.35 -69.33 8.54
N PHE A 512 2.31 -70.37 9.39
CA PHE A 512 2.13 -70.23 10.84
C PHE A 512 3.50 -70.10 11.51
N ALA A 513 3.81 -68.91 12.03
CA ALA A 513 4.99 -68.67 12.85
C ALA A 513 4.53 -68.35 14.30
N SER A 514 4.79 -69.26 15.24
CA SER A 514 4.58 -69.04 16.67
C SER A 514 5.84 -68.43 17.28
N TYR A 515 5.68 -67.29 17.97
CA TYR A 515 6.75 -66.45 18.50
C TYR A 515 7.38 -66.98 19.80
N SER A 516 8.66 -66.63 19.98
CA SER A 516 9.11 -66.04 21.26
C SER A 516 10.06 -64.84 21.12
N SER A 517 10.52 -64.45 19.93
CA SER A 517 11.03 -63.08 19.65
C SER A 517 11.46 -62.91 18.19
N GLY A 518 10.93 -61.88 17.52
CA GLY A 518 11.48 -61.28 16.29
C GLY A 518 11.53 -62.17 15.04
N THR A 519 10.45 -62.23 14.26
CA THR A 519 10.48 -62.73 12.88
C THR A 519 9.96 -61.63 11.95
N SER A 520 10.74 -61.22 10.94
CA SER A 520 10.25 -60.33 9.89
C SER A 520 9.62 -61.17 8.77
N ILE A 521 8.32 -60.97 8.51
CA ILE A 521 7.67 -61.50 7.31
C ILE A 521 7.82 -60.44 6.21
N ASN A 522 8.70 -60.67 5.25
CA ASN A 522 8.90 -59.77 4.11
C ASN A 522 8.15 -60.33 2.88
N THR A 523 6.95 -59.83 2.61
CA THR A 523 6.15 -60.22 1.43
C THR A 523 6.52 -59.34 0.24
N THR A 524 7.43 -59.81 -0.61
CA THR A 524 7.95 -59.03 -1.75
C THR A 524 7.05 -59.00 -2.99
N ASN A 525 5.85 -59.61 -2.95
CA ASN A 525 4.88 -59.45 -4.04
C ASN A 525 3.44 -59.73 -3.58
N THR A 526 2.69 -58.68 -3.21
CA THR A 526 1.24 -58.72 -3.06
C THR A 526 0.57 -58.18 -4.33
N THR A 527 0.70 -58.90 -5.45
CA THR A 527 -0.17 -58.69 -6.62
C THR A 527 -1.61 -59.06 -6.26
N GLY A 528 -2.37 -58.14 -5.65
CA GLY A 528 -3.79 -58.34 -5.41
C GLY A 528 -4.46 -57.57 -4.27
N VAL A 529 -3.73 -56.84 -3.41
CA VAL A 529 -4.36 -55.93 -2.44
C VAL A 529 -3.98 -54.48 -2.75
N SER A 530 -4.80 -53.92 -3.62
CA SER A 530 -5.00 -52.48 -3.84
C SER A 530 -5.06 -51.75 -2.48
N ASN A 531 -3.99 -51.01 -2.14
CA ASN A 531 -3.97 -49.86 -1.21
C ASN A 531 -4.68 -50.02 0.15
N THR A 532 -4.60 -51.20 0.77
CA THR A 532 -5.10 -51.43 2.14
C THR A 532 -3.94 -51.44 3.13
N ASN A 533 -3.93 -50.51 4.09
CA ASN A 533 -3.05 -50.59 5.25
C ASN A 533 -3.27 -51.94 5.96
N ALA A 534 -2.21 -52.64 6.33
CA ALA A 534 -2.29 -53.83 7.18
C ALA A 534 -2.35 -53.39 8.65
N CYS A 535 -3.46 -53.66 9.34
CA CYS A 535 -3.62 -53.32 10.75
C CYS A 535 -3.34 -54.54 11.64
N ARG A 536 -2.84 -54.28 12.86
CA ARG A 536 -2.71 -55.30 13.90
C ARG A 536 -4.10 -55.72 14.37
N ALA A 537 -4.56 -56.90 13.99
CA ALA A 537 -5.81 -57.46 14.49
C ALA A 537 -5.61 -57.91 15.94
N THR A 538 -6.22 -57.21 16.90
CA THR A 538 -6.32 -57.68 18.27
C THR A 538 -7.68 -58.34 18.47
N GLY A 539 -7.68 -59.68 18.42
CA GLY A 539 -8.69 -60.55 19.03
C GLY A 539 -10.05 -60.61 18.34
N VAL A 540 -10.30 -61.71 17.62
CA VAL A 540 -11.65 -62.32 17.59
C VAL A 540 -11.67 -63.84 17.76
N ASP A 541 -10.51 -64.52 17.80
CA ASP A 541 -10.51 -65.98 17.79
C ASP A 541 -9.50 -66.50 18.83
N GLY A 542 -9.83 -66.46 20.13
CA GLY A 542 -9.28 -67.33 21.20
C GLY A 542 -7.77 -67.66 21.34
N PHE A 543 -6.86 -67.07 20.55
CA PHE A 543 -5.51 -67.60 20.32
C PHE A 543 -4.38 -66.56 20.46
N GLY A 544 -4.57 -65.48 21.22
CA GLY A 544 -3.47 -64.69 21.82
C GLY A 544 -2.33 -64.20 20.91
N ALA A 545 -2.47 -64.22 19.59
CA ALA A 545 -1.41 -63.91 18.62
C ALA A 545 -1.81 -62.73 17.73
N TYR A 546 -0.87 -61.80 17.52
CA TYR A 546 -1.03 -60.64 16.65
C TYR A 546 -1.09 -61.08 15.19
N GLN A 547 -2.26 -60.99 14.55
CA GLN A 547 -2.45 -61.26 13.12
C GLN A 547 -2.46 -59.95 12.31
N LEU A 548 -1.90 -59.99 11.09
CA LEU A 548 -2.10 -58.93 10.10
C LEU A 548 -3.51 -59.09 9.51
N GLY A 549 -4.40 -58.13 9.76
CA GLY A 549 -5.79 -58.16 9.29
C GLY A 549 -6.19 -56.86 8.57
N PHE A 550 -7.40 -56.86 8.01
CA PHE A 550 -7.98 -55.66 7.40
C PHE A 550 -8.24 -54.60 8.47
N CYS A 551 -7.88 -53.34 8.20
CA CYS A 551 -8.27 -52.20 9.03
C CYS A 551 -9.80 -51.99 8.96
N THR A 552 -10.57 -52.71 9.77
CA THR A 552 -12.03 -52.61 9.78
C THR A 552 -12.49 -51.32 10.49
N SER A 553 -13.30 -50.52 9.80
CA SER A 553 -13.92 -49.31 10.37
C SER A 553 -15.32 -49.57 10.94
N LEU A 554 -15.81 -50.82 10.90
CA LEU A 554 -17.18 -51.20 11.26
C LEU A 554 -17.51 -50.90 12.74
N GLN A 555 -18.67 -50.27 12.97
CA GLN A 555 -19.14 -49.87 14.29
C GLN A 555 -19.27 -51.04 15.27
N LYS A 556 -19.66 -52.24 14.82
CA LYS A 556 -19.81 -53.44 15.67
C LYS A 556 -18.53 -53.91 16.39
N TYR A 557 -17.36 -53.45 15.94
CA TYR A 557 -16.06 -53.76 16.55
C TYR A 557 -15.46 -52.57 17.31
N LYS A 558 -16.27 -51.56 17.63
CA LYS A 558 -15.86 -50.33 18.32
C LYS A 558 -16.84 -50.01 19.45
N ASP A 559 -16.34 -49.90 20.66
CA ASP A 559 -17.11 -49.45 21.83
C ASP A 559 -16.82 -47.99 22.15
N ASN A 560 -17.69 -47.36 22.94
CA ASN A 560 -17.55 -45.97 23.42
C ASN A 560 -17.24 -44.95 22.29
N THR A 561 -17.94 -45.06 21.16
CA THR A 561 -17.77 -44.12 20.05
C THR A 561 -18.34 -42.75 20.45
N GLN A 562 -17.49 -41.73 20.47
CA GLN A 562 -17.83 -40.35 20.82
C GLN A 562 -17.42 -39.39 19.70
N ASN A 563 -17.97 -38.17 19.71
CA ASN A 563 -17.52 -37.10 18.82
C ASN A 563 -16.06 -36.72 19.15
N LEU A 564 -15.24 -36.55 18.12
CA LEU A 564 -13.84 -36.13 18.30
C LEU A 564 -13.78 -34.73 18.94
N SER A 565 -13.08 -34.63 20.07
CA SER A 565 -12.84 -33.38 20.81
C SER A 565 -11.69 -32.55 20.22
N LEU A 566 -10.72 -33.21 19.58
CA LEU A 566 -9.64 -32.56 18.83
C LEU A 566 -10.19 -31.93 17.54
N GLY A 567 -9.58 -30.84 17.09
CA GLY A 567 -10.03 -30.15 15.88
C GLY A 567 -9.10 -29.00 15.49
N LEU A 568 -9.66 -27.90 15.01
CA LEU A 568 -8.93 -26.76 14.48
C LEU A 568 -7.96 -26.15 15.51
N SER A 569 -8.33 -26.08 16.78
CA SER A 569 -7.44 -25.56 17.83
C SER A 569 -6.22 -26.43 18.10
N THR A 570 -6.36 -27.76 17.99
CA THR A 570 -5.25 -28.72 18.10
C THR A 570 -4.37 -28.66 16.85
N LEU A 571 -4.99 -28.66 15.65
CA LEU A 571 -4.27 -28.59 14.37
C LEU A 571 -3.41 -27.32 14.29
N ARG A 572 -3.91 -26.17 14.76
CA ARG A 572 -3.18 -24.89 14.78
C ARG A 572 -1.95 -24.86 15.70
N GLN A 573 -1.82 -25.82 16.62
CA GLN A 573 -0.67 -25.94 17.51
C GLN A 573 0.39 -26.89 16.94
N LEU A 574 0.02 -27.74 15.97
CA LEU A 574 0.98 -28.61 15.30
C LEU A 574 1.84 -27.76 14.36
N ARG A 575 3.15 -27.97 14.42
CA ARG A 575 4.13 -27.27 13.59
C ARG A 575 4.62 -28.20 12.48
N PRO A 576 4.22 -27.99 11.21
CA PRO A 576 4.84 -28.66 10.08
C PRO A 576 6.31 -28.21 9.97
N VAL A 577 7.19 -29.15 9.68
CA VAL A 577 8.63 -28.90 9.51
C VAL A 577 9.17 -29.63 8.30
N GLU A 578 10.29 -29.14 7.79
CA GLU A 578 11.17 -29.85 6.87
C GLU A 578 12.40 -30.30 7.66
N PHE A 579 12.96 -31.46 7.33
CA PHE A 579 14.09 -32.03 8.04
C PHE A 579 14.92 -32.97 7.16
N ASP A 580 16.18 -33.17 7.52
CA ASP A 580 17.06 -34.15 6.90
C ASP A 580 17.25 -35.36 7.82
N TRP A 581 17.20 -36.57 7.25
CA TRP A 581 17.43 -37.80 8.00
C TRP A 581 18.90 -37.93 8.42
N ASN A 582 19.14 -38.18 9.70
CA ASN A 582 20.46 -38.48 10.28
C ASN A 582 20.79 -39.98 10.33
N LEU A 583 19.88 -40.82 9.82
CA LEU A 583 19.97 -42.28 9.74
C LEU A 583 19.83 -42.70 8.27
N GLY A 584 20.92 -43.14 7.65
CA GLY A 584 20.96 -43.52 6.23
C GLY A 584 21.49 -42.40 5.31
N PRO A 585 21.35 -42.54 3.98
CA PRO A 585 21.77 -41.49 3.05
C PRO A 585 20.99 -40.19 3.32
N ALA A 586 21.68 -39.04 3.23
CA ALA A 586 21.07 -37.73 3.45
C ALA A 586 19.86 -37.54 2.52
N ARG A 587 18.67 -37.53 3.10
CA ARG A 587 17.40 -37.35 2.41
C ARG A 587 16.63 -36.22 3.09
N HIS A 588 16.23 -35.23 2.30
CA HIS A 588 15.35 -34.16 2.74
C HIS A 588 13.90 -34.63 2.69
N ASP A 589 13.13 -34.35 3.74
CA ASP A 589 11.73 -34.75 3.86
C ASP A 589 10.94 -33.71 4.66
N LEU A 590 9.61 -33.83 4.68
CA LEU A 590 8.73 -32.97 5.46
C LEU A 590 7.79 -33.78 6.34
N GLY A 591 7.33 -33.18 7.43
CA GLY A 591 6.42 -33.82 8.37
C GLY A 591 6.28 -33.06 9.67
N PHE A 592 6.13 -33.79 10.76
CA PHE A 592 6.07 -33.30 12.13
C PHE A 592 7.08 -34.03 13.00
N ILE A 593 7.61 -33.34 14.01
CA ILE A 593 8.48 -33.92 15.02
C ILE A 593 7.62 -34.59 16.10
N ALA A 594 7.90 -35.87 16.41
CA ALA A 594 7.07 -36.68 17.29
C ALA A 594 6.95 -36.11 18.70
N GLU A 595 8.04 -35.54 19.23
CA GLU A 595 8.10 -34.88 20.53
C GLU A 595 7.20 -33.63 20.58
N GLU A 596 7.17 -32.86 19.49
CA GLU A 596 6.32 -31.66 19.37
C GLU A 596 4.84 -32.05 19.25
N VAL A 597 4.52 -33.09 18.48
CA VAL A 597 3.16 -33.61 18.35
C VAL A 597 2.67 -34.20 19.68
N TYR A 598 3.52 -34.96 20.37
CA TYR A 598 3.23 -35.51 21.70
C TYR A 598 2.90 -34.41 22.70
N ALA A 599 3.68 -33.33 22.72
CA ALA A 599 3.46 -32.20 23.60
C ALA A 599 2.10 -31.50 23.37
N VAL A 600 1.62 -31.48 22.12
CA VAL A 600 0.28 -30.95 21.78
C VAL A 600 -0.83 -31.93 22.15
N ASN A 601 -0.71 -33.20 21.72
CA ASN A 601 -1.62 -34.24 22.14
C ASN A 601 -1.01 -35.65 22.00
N PRO A 602 -0.89 -36.42 23.10
CA PRO A 602 -0.35 -37.78 23.07
C PRO A 602 -1.09 -38.76 22.15
N LEU A 603 -2.37 -38.54 21.86
CA LEU A 603 -3.15 -39.41 20.95
C LEU A 603 -2.64 -39.36 19.50
N LEU A 604 -1.94 -38.29 19.12
CA LEU A 604 -1.39 -38.08 17.78
C LEU A 604 0.05 -38.61 17.65
N ALA A 605 0.61 -39.20 18.71
CA ALA A 605 1.93 -39.79 18.74
C ALA A 605 1.86 -41.32 18.66
N GLU A 606 2.91 -41.94 18.10
CA GLU A 606 3.07 -43.39 18.02
C GLU A 606 4.10 -43.86 19.06
N TYR A 607 3.84 -45.03 19.66
CA TYR A 607 4.67 -45.61 20.71
C TYR A 607 5.00 -47.06 20.41
N ALA A 608 6.23 -47.47 20.72
CA ALA A 608 6.62 -48.87 20.79
C ALA A 608 7.20 -49.16 22.18
N ASN A 609 6.76 -50.26 22.82
CA ASN A 609 7.19 -50.66 24.16
C ASN A 609 7.04 -49.58 25.25
N GLY A 610 6.14 -48.60 25.07
CA GLY A 610 5.93 -47.48 26.00
C GLY A 610 6.82 -46.26 25.74
N GLU A 611 7.73 -46.33 24.78
CA GLU A 611 8.56 -45.21 24.34
C GLU A 611 7.98 -44.55 23.09
N LEU A 612 8.15 -43.23 22.98
CA LEU A 612 7.73 -42.44 21.84
C LEU A 612 8.59 -42.81 20.62
N THR A 613 7.96 -43.20 19.51
CA THR A 613 8.68 -43.68 18.31
C THR A 613 8.34 -42.93 17.03
N GLY A 614 7.27 -42.14 17.00
CA GLY A 614 6.86 -41.44 15.79
C GLY A 614 5.58 -40.63 15.93
N VAL A 615 5.08 -40.14 14.80
CA VAL A 615 3.80 -39.42 14.69
C VAL A 615 2.76 -40.36 14.09
N ALA A 616 1.57 -40.40 14.69
CA ALA A 616 0.44 -41.18 14.19
C ALA A 616 -0.24 -40.50 12.99
N TYR A 617 0.45 -40.40 11.85
CA TYR A 617 -0.03 -39.73 10.64
C TYR A 617 -1.38 -40.25 10.12
N ASN A 618 -1.69 -41.53 10.36
CA ASN A 618 -2.98 -42.13 10.02
C ASN A 618 -4.18 -41.48 10.75
N LEU A 619 -3.95 -40.86 11.92
CA LEU A 619 -4.99 -40.14 12.67
C LEU A 619 -5.13 -38.67 12.21
N MET A 620 -4.15 -38.15 11.47
CA MET A 620 -4.12 -36.75 11.03
C MET A 620 -5.22 -36.44 10.02
N SER A 621 -5.61 -37.40 9.16
CA SER A 621 -6.73 -37.26 8.23
C SER A 621 -8.07 -37.03 8.95
N VAL A 622 -8.27 -37.68 10.10
CA VAL A 622 -9.47 -37.54 10.93
C VAL A 622 -9.45 -36.19 11.65
N LEU A 623 -8.29 -35.77 12.18
CA LEU A 623 -8.11 -34.44 12.78
C LEU A 623 -8.40 -33.33 11.75
N ASN A 624 -7.83 -33.45 10.54
CA ASN A 624 -8.04 -32.50 9.45
C ASN A 624 -9.51 -32.42 9.05
N THR A 625 -10.20 -33.56 8.95
CA THR A 625 -11.64 -33.61 8.66
C THR A 625 -12.43 -32.81 9.70
N LYS A 626 -12.15 -33.02 10.99
CA LYS A 626 -12.84 -32.29 12.07
C LYS A 626 -12.49 -30.80 12.07
N ALA A 627 -11.24 -30.44 11.80
CA ALA A 627 -10.80 -29.06 11.68
C ALA A 627 -11.49 -28.32 10.52
N ILE A 628 -11.63 -28.98 9.36
CA ILE A 628 -12.34 -28.45 8.19
C ILE A 628 -13.82 -28.25 8.50
N GLN A 629 -14.48 -29.21 9.16
CA GLN A 629 -15.88 -29.05 9.60
C GLN A 629 -16.05 -27.84 10.53
N GLN A 630 -15.11 -27.61 11.46
CA GLN A 630 -15.15 -26.44 12.34
C GLN A 630 -14.90 -25.13 11.59
N LEU A 631 -14.01 -25.15 10.58
CA LEU A 631 -13.74 -23.99 9.74
C LEU A 631 -14.96 -23.62 8.87
N ASP A 632 -15.64 -24.60 8.28
CA ASP A 632 -16.89 -24.40 7.52
C ASP A 632 -17.97 -23.70 8.36
N VAL A 633 -18.16 -24.13 9.61
CA VAL A 633 -19.08 -23.44 10.55
C VAL A 633 -18.66 -21.99 10.81
N GLN A 634 -17.36 -21.69 10.91
CA GLN A 634 -16.88 -20.31 11.04
C GLN A 634 -17.16 -19.49 9.77
N VAL A 635 -16.93 -20.07 8.58
CA VAL A 635 -17.21 -19.42 7.30
C VAL A 635 -18.70 -19.14 7.14
N GLN A 636 -19.58 -20.11 7.42
CA GLN A 636 -21.03 -19.90 7.39
C GLN A 636 -21.50 -18.85 8.40
N ASN A 637 -20.86 -18.75 9.57
CA ASN A 637 -21.13 -17.68 10.53
C ASN A 637 -20.72 -16.30 9.98
N ILE A 638 -19.56 -16.23 9.33
CA ILE A 638 -19.10 -14.99 8.67
C ILE A 638 -20.07 -14.61 7.55
N ASP A 639 -20.47 -15.57 6.72
CA ASP A 639 -21.40 -15.36 5.60
C ASP A 639 -22.77 -14.84 6.08
N ARG A 640 -23.32 -15.44 7.14
CA ARG A 640 -24.56 -14.91 7.78
C ARG A 640 -24.40 -13.49 8.30
N ARG A 641 -23.25 -13.14 8.88
CA ARG A 641 -22.97 -11.77 9.32
C ARG A 641 -22.83 -10.82 8.14
N LEU A 642 -22.24 -11.28 7.03
CA LEU A 642 -22.09 -10.50 5.81
C LEU A 642 -23.45 -10.21 5.17
N VAL A 643 -24.33 -11.21 5.06
CA VAL A 643 -25.69 -11.02 4.54
C VAL A 643 -26.46 -9.95 5.33
N ALA A 644 -26.38 -9.97 6.67
CA ALA A 644 -27.03 -8.96 7.50
C ALA A 644 -26.43 -7.54 7.31
N ILE A 645 -25.12 -7.45 7.01
CA ILE A 645 -24.46 -6.17 6.71
C ILE A 645 -24.84 -5.66 5.31
N GLU A 646 -24.87 -6.54 4.31
CA GLU A 646 -25.20 -6.21 2.93
C GLU A 646 -26.69 -5.88 2.73
N SER A 647 -27.59 -6.52 3.47
CA SER A 647 -29.02 -6.16 3.46
C SER A 647 -29.31 -4.85 4.18
N GLY A 648 -28.43 -4.43 5.10
CA GLY A 648 -28.64 -3.27 5.96
C GLY A 648 -29.78 -3.44 6.98
N GLU A 649 -30.25 -4.67 7.20
CA GLU A 649 -31.35 -5.00 8.11
C GLU A 649 -30.78 -5.48 9.46
N PHE A 650 -30.79 -4.59 10.46
CA PHE A 650 -30.27 -4.87 11.79
C PHE A 650 -31.43 -5.11 12.77
N GLU A 651 -31.41 -6.24 13.49
CA GLU A 651 -32.43 -6.55 14.52
C GLU A 651 -32.34 -5.62 15.76
N GLY A 652 -31.22 -4.91 15.94
CA GLY A 652 -30.97 -4.04 17.08
C GLY A 652 -30.60 -2.60 16.67
N ASN A 653 -30.19 -1.82 17.66
CA ASN A 653 -29.77 -0.43 17.44
C ASN A 653 -28.48 -0.38 16.62
N LEU A 654 -28.45 0.47 15.59
CA LEU A 654 -27.23 0.83 14.87
C LEU A 654 -26.56 2.02 15.56
N THR A 655 -25.36 1.81 16.11
CA THR A 655 -24.51 2.89 16.63
C THR A 655 -23.39 3.18 15.64
N VAL A 656 -23.33 4.41 15.13
CA VAL A 656 -22.23 4.87 14.27
C VAL A 656 -21.32 5.78 15.09
N ALA A 657 -20.04 5.41 15.22
CA ALA A 657 -19.09 6.15 16.04
C ALA A 657 -18.67 7.50 15.43
N GLY A 658 -18.86 7.66 14.12
CA GLY A 658 -18.59 8.89 13.37
C GLY A 658 -19.81 9.37 12.61
N ASP A 659 -19.57 10.14 11.55
CA ASP A 659 -20.63 10.70 10.72
C ASP A 659 -21.26 9.61 9.82
N SER A 660 -22.58 9.68 9.65
CA SER A 660 -23.31 8.87 8.67
C SER A 660 -23.67 9.71 7.45
N LEU A 661 -23.27 9.27 6.26
CA LEU A 661 -23.60 9.92 4.99
C LEU A 661 -24.54 9.04 4.16
N PHE A 662 -25.73 9.54 3.86
CA PHE A 662 -26.69 8.88 2.98
C PHE A 662 -26.66 9.56 1.60
N SER A 663 -26.37 8.80 0.54
CA SER A 663 -26.39 9.34 -0.84
C SER A 663 -27.81 9.52 -1.40
N GLY A 664 -28.80 8.89 -0.76
CA GLY A 664 -30.22 9.02 -1.07
C GLY A 664 -31.02 9.58 0.11
N ASN A 665 -32.34 9.43 0.05
CA ASN A 665 -33.24 9.90 1.09
C ASN A 665 -33.16 9.00 2.34
N LEU A 666 -33.16 9.60 3.52
CA LEU A 666 -33.38 8.89 4.78
C LEU A 666 -34.89 8.83 5.08
N LYS A 667 -35.47 7.64 5.07
CA LYS A 667 -36.86 7.40 5.50
C LYS A 667 -36.85 6.82 6.92
N VAL A 668 -37.51 7.48 7.86
CA VAL A 668 -37.72 6.97 9.23
C VAL A 668 -39.21 6.76 9.44
N GLU A 669 -39.63 5.51 9.66
CA GLU A 669 -41.05 5.19 9.86
C GLU A 669 -41.52 5.47 11.30
N GLY A 670 -40.58 5.49 12.25
CA GLY A 670 -40.80 5.86 13.65
C GLY A 670 -40.40 7.30 13.99
N THR A 671 -40.33 7.60 15.28
CA THR A 671 -39.84 8.89 15.79
C THR A 671 -38.32 8.96 15.69
N THR A 672 -37.79 10.09 15.22
CA THR A 672 -36.35 10.39 15.30
C THR A 672 -36.10 11.31 16.49
N GLU A 673 -35.19 10.93 17.38
CA GLU A 673 -34.70 11.79 18.46
C GLU A 673 -33.31 12.32 18.10
N LEU A 674 -33.13 13.64 18.12
CA LEU A 674 -31.87 14.30 17.78
C LEU A 674 -31.50 15.28 18.89
N ALA A 675 -30.25 15.23 19.36
CA ALA A 675 -29.74 16.24 20.28
C ALA A 675 -29.71 17.64 19.64
N SER A 676 -29.42 17.70 18.34
CA SER A 676 -29.51 18.92 17.55
C SER A 676 -29.80 18.59 16.09
N LEU A 677 -30.65 19.40 15.45
CA LEU A 677 -30.87 19.37 14.01
C LEU A 677 -30.31 20.65 13.40
N LYS A 678 -29.28 20.52 12.55
CA LYS A 678 -28.74 21.63 11.77
C LYS A 678 -29.17 21.46 10.31
N VAL A 679 -30.00 22.36 9.83
CA VAL A 679 -30.45 22.40 8.43
C VAL A 679 -29.74 23.56 7.75
N THR A 680 -29.00 23.29 6.68
CA THR A 680 -28.33 24.33 5.88
C THR A 680 -29.17 24.78 4.67
N GLY A 681 -30.23 24.03 4.35
CA GLY A 681 -31.22 24.35 3.33
C GLY A 681 -32.63 24.44 3.90
N ASN A 682 -33.61 24.08 3.08
CA ASN A 682 -35.03 24.16 3.44
C ASN A 682 -35.49 22.84 4.06
N THR A 683 -36.40 22.93 5.04
CA THR A 683 -37.11 21.78 5.59
C THR A 683 -38.61 22.00 5.45
N GLU A 684 -39.30 21.00 4.92
CA GLU A 684 -40.77 20.96 4.85
C GLU A 684 -41.32 20.09 5.98
N LEU A 685 -42.21 20.64 6.79
CA LEU A 685 -42.86 19.93 7.90
C LEU A 685 -44.37 20.14 7.81
N ALA A 686 -45.13 19.05 7.97
CA ALA A 686 -46.59 19.16 8.06
C ALA A 686 -47.04 19.86 9.36
N THR A 687 -46.28 19.71 10.45
CA THR A 687 -46.56 20.35 11.74
C THR A 687 -45.26 20.58 12.49
N LEU A 688 -45.11 21.76 13.11
CA LEU A 688 -43.98 22.10 13.97
C LEU A 688 -44.48 22.38 15.39
N THR A 689 -44.10 21.51 16.33
CA THR A 689 -44.33 21.72 17.77
C THR A 689 -43.00 21.98 18.44
N VAL A 690 -42.82 23.16 19.03
CA VAL A 690 -41.60 23.56 19.73
C VAL A 690 -41.95 24.29 21.01
N GLU A 691 -41.09 24.17 22.03
CA GLU A 691 -41.22 24.96 23.26
C GLU A 691 -40.96 26.46 23.01
N ARG A 692 -40.03 26.76 22.11
CA ARG A 692 -39.58 28.12 21.81
C ARG A 692 -39.08 28.25 20.38
N ILE A 693 -39.41 29.37 19.74
CA ILE A 693 -38.81 29.80 18.48
C ILE A 693 -37.82 30.92 18.79
N ILE A 694 -36.56 30.74 18.41
CA ILE A 694 -35.54 31.79 18.47
C ILE A 694 -35.15 32.08 17.02
N SER A 695 -35.63 33.21 16.49
CA SER A 695 -35.19 33.67 15.18
C SER A 695 -33.75 34.17 15.27
N LYS A 696 -32.95 33.86 14.26
CA LYS A 696 -31.60 34.40 14.07
C LYS A 696 -31.55 35.11 12.72
N GLY A 697 -30.78 36.19 12.67
CA GLY A 697 -30.65 37.05 11.50
C GLY A 697 -30.02 38.36 11.95
N GLU A 698 -29.63 39.18 11.00
CA GLU A 698 -29.13 40.52 11.30
C GLU A 698 -30.30 41.46 11.63
N LEU A 699 -29.96 42.63 12.19
CA LEU A 699 -30.93 43.64 12.60
C LEU A 699 -31.52 44.34 11.35
N PRO A 700 -32.85 44.34 11.16
CA PRO A 700 -33.47 45.10 10.09
C PRO A 700 -33.27 46.61 10.26
N THR A 701 -33.37 47.35 9.17
CA THR A 701 -33.19 48.81 9.20
C THR A 701 -34.55 49.50 9.34
N ALA A 702 -34.72 50.32 10.40
CA ALA A 702 -35.91 51.12 10.59
C ALA A 702 -35.65 52.60 10.28
N VAL A 703 -36.55 53.22 9.52
CA VAL A 703 -36.48 54.62 9.11
C VAL A 703 -37.80 55.31 9.41
N LEU A 704 -37.73 56.56 9.87
CA LEU A 704 -38.89 57.41 10.15
C LEU A 704 -39.62 57.80 8.86
N GLY A 705 -40.95 57.80 8.92
CA GLY A 705 -41.79 58.30 7.84
C GLY A 705 -41.76 59.82 7.72
N ALA A 706 -42.34 60.35 6.64
CA ALA A 706 -42.27 61.78 6.31
C ALA A 706 -43.09 62.70 7.23
N SER A 707 -43.91 62.15 8.13
CA SER A 707 -44.86 62.90 8.96
C SER A 707 -44.64 62.70 10.47
N THR A 708 -43.40 62.44 10.87
CA THR A 708 -43.05 62.05 12.24
C THR A 708 -42.69 63.22 13.18
N GLY A 709 -42.78 64.46 12.70
CA GLY A 709 -42.28 65.63 13.42
C GLY A 709 -40.75 65.76 13.41
N LEU A 710 -40.27 66.96 13.75
CA LEU A 710 -38.84 67.29 13.81
C LEU A 710 -38.18 66.59 15.01
N ASN A 711 -37.01 65.98 14.78
CA ASN A 711 -36.27 65.18 15.76
C ASN A 711 -37.04 63.94 16.26
N GLY A 712 -37.94 63.38 15.46
CA GLY A 712 -38.45 62.03 15.72
C GLY A 712 -37.30 61.04 15.81
N VAL A 713 -37.48 59.96 16.58
CA VAL A 713 -36.48 58.91 16.73
C VAL A 713 -37.14 57.57 16.50
N VAL A 714 -36.48 56.72 15.71
CA VAL A 714 -36.85 55.31 15.55
C VAL A 714 -35.74 54.44 16.11
N VAL A 715 -36.14 53.40 16.86
CA VAL A 715 -35.24 52.36 17.35
C VAL A 715 -35.85 51.02 16.99
N VAL A 716 -35.02 50.12 16.48
CA VAL A 716 -35.38 48.75 16.19
C VAL A 716 -34.41 47.81 16.90
N ASP A 717 -34.94 46.71 17.42
CA ASP A 717 -34.18 45.61 17.99
C ASP A 717 -34.77 44.28 17.50
N GLY A 718 -33.94 43.24 17.41
CA GLY A 718 -34.32 41.92 16.90
C GLY A 718 -33.77 41.61 15.50
N ASN A 719 -34.54 40.88 14.70
CA ASN A 719 -34.20 40.49 13.32
C ASN A 719 -35.45 40.51 12.42
N ASP A 720 -35.33 40.09 11.17
CA ASP A 720 -36.44 40.15 10.20
C ASP A 720 -37.69 39.37 10.59
N THR A 721 -37.57 38.33 11.43
CA THR A 721 -38.68 37.47 11.79
C THR A 721 -39.41 37.94 13.05
N ALA A 722 -38.68 38.46 14.02
CA ALA A 722 -39.25 38.96 15.26
C ALA A 722 -38.36 40.02 15.90
N GLY A 723 -39.00 41.02 16.52
CA GLY A 723 -38.30 42.11 17.17
C GLY A 723 -39.25 43.16 17.74
N THR A 724 -38.68 44.31 18.10
CA THR A 724 -39.42 45.47 18.60
C THR A 724 -39.07 46.68 17.77
N ILE A 725 -40.09 47.44 17.37
CA ILE A 725 -39.93 48.72 16.69
C ILE A 725 -40.55 49.82 17.55
N SER A 726 -39.78 50.87 17.82
CA SER A 726 -40.19 51.98 18.67
C SER A 726 -40.00 53.29 17.92
N TYR A 727 -41.06 54.09 17.91
CA TYR A 727 -41.06 55.42 17.31
C TYR A 727 -41.44 56.45 18.37
N THR A 728 -40.54 57.41 18.62
CA THR A 728 -40.84 58.58 19.44
C THR A 728 -41.13 59.77 18.52
N ALA A 729 -42.35 60.29 18.63
CA ALA A 729 -42.81 61.41 17.83
C ALA A 729 -42.02 62.67 18.12
N GLY A 730 -41.58 63.35 17.07
CA GLY A 730 -40.89 64.63 17.15
C GLY A 730 -41.83 65.78 17.53
N THR A 731 -41.31 67.00 17.50
CA THR A 731 -42.11 68.21 17.68
C THR A 731 -42.63 68.74 16.34
N PRO A 732 -43.83 69.33 16.29
CA PRO A 732 -44.37 69.88 15.05
C PRO A 732 -43.56 71.12 14.60
N SER A 733 -42.98 71.04 13.39
CA SER A 733 -42.27 72.16 12.74
C SER A 733 -42.76 72.28 11.29
N LEU A 734 -43.67 73.22 11.04
CA LEU A 734 -44.23 73.48 9.72
C LEU A 734 -43.37 74.49 8.95
N PRO A 735 -43.12 74.32 7.63
CA PRO A 735 -43.72 73.33 6.73
C PRO A 735 -42.87 72.06 6.49
N ALA A 736 -41.66 71.98 7.04
CA ALA A 736 -40.67 70.98 6.63
C ALA A 736 -40.78 69.61 7.33
N ASN A 737 -41.32 69.55 8.57
CA ASN A 737 -41.46 68.31 9.34
C ASN A 737 -42.83 68.28 10.05
N PRO A 738 -43.93 68.12 9.29
CA PRO A 738 -45.26 68.02 9.87
C PRO A 738 -45.36 66.79 10.78
N LEU A 739 -45.97 66.96 11.96
CA LEU A 739 -46.41 65.84 12.78
C LEU A 739 -47.86 65.52 12.39
N ALA A 740 -48.08 64.42 11.67
CA ALA A 740 -49.39 64.11 11.09
C ALA A 740 -49.65 62.59 11.04
N ALA A 741 -50.93 62.22 10.85
CA ALA A 741 -51.31 60.85 10.55
C ALA A 741 -50.67 60.40 9.23
N GLY A 742 -50.37 59.12 9.11
CA GLY A 742 -49.66 58.53 7.97
C GLY A 742 -48.57 57.56 8.39
N GLU A 743 -47.67 57.27 7.47
CA GLU A 743 -46.52 56.39 7.70
C GLU A 743 -45.62 56.98 8.79
N GLN A 744 -45.43 56.22 9.88
CA GLN A 744 -44.55 56.63 10.98
C GLN A 744 -43.21 55.94 10.91
N VAL A 745 -43.20 54.65 10.56
CA VAL A 745 -41.97 53.88 10.46
C VAL A 745 -42.05 52.92 9.28
N THR A 746 -40.97 52.85 8.51
CA THR A 746 -40.70 51.75 7.58
C THR A 746 -39.57 50.90 8.16
N LEU A 747 -39.83 49.62 8.36
CA LEU A 747 -38.83 48.62 8.74
C LEU A 747 -38.51 47.77 7.51
N THR A 748 -37.26 47.83 7.06
CA THR A 748 -36.73 47.07 5.92
C THR A 748 -36.03 45.84 6.45
N PHE A 749 -36.40 44.67 5.94
CA PHE A 749 -35.74 43.42 6.30
C PHE A 749 -34.27 43.45 5.86
N ASP A 750 -33.38 42.86 6.65
CA ASP A 750 -32.00 42.55 6.26
C ASP A 750 -31.98 41.53 5.13
N LYS A 751 -32.78 40.46 5.26
CA LYS A 751 -33.09 39.43 4.27
C LYS A 751 -34.60 39.36 3.98
N PRO A 752 -35.06 40.18 3.06
CA PRO A 752 -36.44 40.18 2.57
C PRO A 752 -36.99 38.83 2.10
N TYR A 753 -38.23 38.56 2.44
CA TYR A 753 -38.94 37.31 2.16
C TYR A 753 -39.16 37.04 0.65
N THR A 754 -39.52 35.81 0.26
CA THR A 754 -39.73 35.42 -1.16
C THR A 754 -41.08 35.90 -1.74
N ALA A 755 -41.97 36.36 -0.87
CA ALA A 755 -43.29 36.94 -1.11
C ALA A 755 -43.63 37.81 0.11
N ALA A 756 -44.64 38.68 -0.02
CA ALA A 756 -45.05 39.54 1.09
C ALA A 756 -45.49 38.69 2.30
N PRO A 757 -44.80 38.82 3.45
CA PRO A 757 -45.11 37.99 4.60
C PRO A 757 -46.33 38.52 5.35
N ARG A 758 -46.84 37.74 6.30
CA ARG A 758 -47.86 38.20 7.24
C ARG A 758 -47.16 38.86 8.42
N VAL A 759 -47.45 40.14 8.65
CA VAL A 759 -46.89 40.92 9.75
C VAL A 759 -47.96 41.10 10.83
N SER A 760 -47.63 40.69 12.05
CA SER A 760 -48.44 40.95 13.24
C SER A 760 -47.72 41.94 14.13
N LEU A 761 -48.39 43.04 14.49
CA LEU A 761 -47.90 44.01 15.46
C LEU A 761 -48.69 43.91 16.76
N THR A 762 -47.97 43.97 17.87
CA THR A 762 -48.54 44.02 19.22
C THR A 762 -48.05 45.28 19.91
N PRO A 763 -48.94 46.24 20.24
CA PRO A 763 -48.54 47.44 20.97
C PRO A 763 -47.93 47.10 22.33
N THR A 764 -46.83 47.76 22.68
CA THR A 764 -46.13 47.60 23.98
C THR A 764 -46.07 48.88 24.79
N SER A 765 -46.47 50.02 24.24
CA SER A 765 -46.68 51.28 24.97
C SER A 765 -48.15 51.67 25.02
N ALA A 766 -48.55 52.42 26.05
CA ALA A 766 -49.93 52.92 26.18
C ALA A 766 -50.33 53.81 24.99
N ASP A 767 -49.40 54.60 24.47
CA ASP A 767 -49.64 55.45 23.30
C ASP A 767 -49.85 54.60 22.02
N ALA A 768 -49.08 53.52 21.85
CA ALA A 768 -49.27 52.56 20.75
C ALA A 768 -50.58 51.76 20.85
N ALA A 769 -51.07 51.50 22.06
CA ALA A 769 -52.35 50.81 22.26
C ALA A 769 -53.57 51.71 21.97
N ASN A 770 -53.43 53.01 22.13
CA ASN A 770 -54.51 53.99 21.94
C ASN A 770 -54.57 54.59 20.53
N VAL A 771 -53.51 54.44 19.72
CA VAL A 771 -53.48 54.94 18.34
C VAL A 771 -54.12 53.93 17.39
N ARG A 772 -54.94 54.40 16.44
CA ARG A 772 -55.47 53.54 15.37
C ARG A 772 -54.43 53.41 14.27
N TYR A 773 -53.96 52.19 14.01
CA TYR A 773 -52.92 51.93 13.02
C TYR A 773 -53.26 50.75 12.12
N TYR A 774 -52.54 50.64 11.00
CA TYR A 774 -52.51 49.46 10.17
C TYR A 774 -51.09 49.24 9.62
N VAL A 775 -50.86 48.05 9.08
CA VAL A 775 -49.59 47.68 8.46
C VAL A 775 -49.77 47.56 6.96
N THR A 776 -48.76 47.99 6.24
CA THR A 776 -48.57 47.59 4.83
C THR A 776 -47.26 46.85 4.75
N GLN A 777 -47.19 45.82 3.90
CA GLN A 777 -46.01 44.97 3.80
C GLN A 777 -45.71 44.60 2.37
N THR A 778 -44.43 44.35 2.10
CA THR A 778 -43.92 43.81 0.86
C THR A 778 -42.94 42.68 1.16
N ALA A 779 -42.39 42.04 0.14
CA ALA A 779 -41.26 41.12 0.34
C ALA A 779 -40.07 41.83 1.04
N THR A 780 -39.92 43.12 0.73
CA THR A 780 -39.08 44.21 1.27
C THR A 780 -38.95 44.46 2.76
N ASP A 781 -40.12 44.75 3.30
CA ASP A 781 -40.30 45.70 4.37
C ASP A 781 -41.74 45.62 4.87
N PHE A 782 -41.97 46.23 6.02
CA PHE A 782 -43.30 46.61 6.43
C PHE A 782 -43.32 48.00 7.02
N LYS A 783 -44.48 48.64 6.97
CA LYS A 783 -44.68 50.01 7.42
C LYS A 783 -45.75 50.06 8.49
N VAL A 784 -45.47 50.82 9.55
CA VAL A 784 -46.45 51.14 10.59
C VAL A 784 -47.10 52.47 10.24
N VAL A 785 -48.39 52.44 9.90
CA VAL A 785 -49.14 53.61 9.43
C VAL A 785 -50.20 53.96 10.45
N PHE A 786 -50.16 55.18 10.98
CA PHE A 786 -51.18 55.68 11.91
C PHE A 786 -52.29 56.40 11.13
N THR A 787 -53.52 56.19 11.56
CA THR A 787 -54.70 56.92 11.06
C THR A 787 -55.03 58.13 11.95
N ASP A 788 -54.48 58.17 13.16
CA ASP A 788 -54.52 59.31 14.08
C ASP A 788 -53.21 60.10 14.01
N VAL A 789 -53.28 61.40 14.32
CA VAL A 789 -52.08 62.24 14.45
C VAL A 789 -51.35 61.85 15.75
N PRO A 790 -50.05 61.52 15.71
CA PRO A 790 -49.30 61.22 16.92
C PRO A 790 -49.17 62.44 17.84
N SER A 791 -49.14 62.20 19.14
CA SER A 791 -48.88 63.21 20.16
C SER A 791 -47.39 63.56 20.18
N SER A 792 -47.06 64.85 20.13
CA SER A 792 -45.67 65.33 20.17
C SER A 792 -44.91 64.79 21.38
N GLY A 793 -43.73 64.19 21.15
CA GLY A 793 -42.88 63.62 22.20
C GLY A 793 -43.33 62.26 22.76
N ALA A 794 -44.49 61.74 22.34
CA ALA A 794 -44.98 60.43 22.79
C ALA A 794 -44.23 59.27 22.09
N SER A 795 -44.13 58.11 22.75
CA SER A 795 -43.40 56.95 22.23
C SER A 795 -44.33 55.78 21.94
N TYR A 796 -44.33 55.35 20.69
CA TYR A 796 -45.16 54.30 20.13
C TYR A 796 -44.29 53.08 19.85
N SER A 797 -44.40 52.06 20.69
CA SER A 797 -43.62 50.83 20.56
C SER A 797 -44.52 49.64 20.21
N PHE A 798 -44.05 48.80 19.30
CA PHE A 798 -44.72 47.60 18.83
C PHE A 798 -43.73 46.44 18.78
N ASN A 799 -44.10 45.28 19.31
CA ASN A 799 -43.44 44.04 18.95
C ASN A 799 -43.96 43.59 17.59
N TYR A 800 -43.09 43.07 16.74
CA TYR A 800 -43.46 42.48 15.46
C TYR A 800 -43.10 41.00 15.38
N GLN A 801 -43.96 40.24 14.71
CA GLN A 801 -43.74 38.84 14.35
C GLN A 801 -44.14 38.65 12.89
N ILE A 802 -43.29 37.97 12.12
CA ILE A 802 -43.41 37.89 10.67
C ILE A 802 -43.33 36.44 10.23
N ILE A 803 -44.36 35.98 9.52
CA ILE A 803 -44.50 34.60 9.05
C ILE A 803 -44.71 34.63 7.55
N GLN A 804 -43.94 33.83 6.82
CA GLN A 804 -44.10 33.64 5.38
C GLN A 804 -44.56 32.22 5.07
#